data_AF-A0A534K9G8-F1
#
_entry.id   AF-A0A534K9G8-F1
#
_cell.length_a   1.000
_cell.length_b   1.000
_cell.length_c   1.000
_cell.angle_alpha   90.00
_cell.angle_beta   90.00
_cell.angle_gamma   90.00
#
_symmetry.space_group_name_H-M   'P 1'
#
loop_
_entity.id
_entity.type
_entity.pdbx_description
1 polymer ?
#
loop_
_entity_poly.entity_id
_entity_poly.type
_entity_poly.pdbx_seq_one_letter_code
_entity_poly.pdbx_strand_id
1 'polypeptide(L)'
;MARGYRRKRFYSTPKRILAHLSSTSAHEPGTLSVLTQEGIAAATHSGRTTVTKWLTRMESTGLVAGERAHVPGHRVRKTVYRLSHVGWVQAMKLRTRLQGDIVEVLAPGLDPTPMRVAEIPDIFPGFVNLTAAVSLVRRGRLDFTKLHGIGSGAVAPILWGDTLRRLGRVFGRTEEFRILDAWSSSSSSVLVASGIAGIGKSTLVASWLVRQRPRPYIYWTEIHEGTTRTLLLRDLAAFLARLGRRGLRSVLAENRSDAWTIGRRILSLEIRDLSILFVLDNVQHANPELARFLFGPLLEVAAAGSAKIVFISRTIPAALSRGKPEKRPRVQILRVDGLDDEASKSLLLSKGFAGDEVAVGRAVQAAKGHPILLSFAAHTGSAVGGEMTRYLDREIWHTLTKTERTLLEAASLFRGLVPLDALVRFSSESQSAIQSLQSKNLIAPTMSSGVVMHDAIREYVRKRIPDSRRRAYHALAATYFLDGSGMRDRLEGLFHLVESGDAAAVGDVLVSTGATLLDSVPATDLQEVLKRIDVDAISPPACSVLPELRGDALRAIGHLQPALQEYRNALSLAEEHRQADRSPSLLRKIASIERCRADYPKALGHLVEAQARLTDHPNPAEGGEILREWALLEKAQGHLAEAAAHMNQAVDFATETSGGGPLARSLTALGSIEGDRGNLERALEYKLEGLRIAERVGNLTETARACISVGSACHALKRYEESLQHYDRALQLARLVGNLRLVAYATMNRCASLMDLGRYPESAADLEEAKRLFQVLEEPDTLFLLDIYEGQRAFGLGRWSRAVRLWEHGLTGLRQVGDRSDLARALLCVGRFHAQRGEEAAARAYLEESRDLAKAMGNSLLLTELGQLLAALDMRDEGAPASRENV
;
A
#
# COMPACT_ATOMS: atom_id res chain seq x y z
N MET A 1 -15.04 21.58 -46.87
CA MET A 1 -14.50 20.24 -47.16
C MET A 1 -14.12 19.52 -45.87
N ALA A 2 -14.89 18.53 -45.44
CA ALA A 2 -14.68 17.82 -44.17
C ALA A 2 -14.41 16.32 -44.39
N ARG A 3 -13.14 15.91 -44.51
CA ARG A 3 -12.62 14.53 -44.42
C ARG A 3 -11.09 14.58 -44.57
N GLY A 4 -10.32 14.33 -43.50
CA GLY A 4 -8.85 14.32 -43.59
C GLY A 4 -8.12 14.02 -42.27
N TYR A 5 -8.41 14.76 -41.21
CA TYR A 5 -7.72 14.61 -39.92
C TYR A 5 -8.21 13.41 -39.08
N ARG A 6 -7.84 12.19 -39.49
CA ARG A 6 -7.85 11.02 -38.58
C ARG A 6 -6.82 11.24 -37.47
N ARG A 7 -7.29 11.76 -36.32
CA ARG A 7 -6.53 11.97 -35.07
C ARG A 7 -5.56 10.81 -34.77
N LYS A 8 -4.25 10.98 -35.04
CA LYS A 8 -3.20 10.03 -34.62
C LYS A 8 -3.33 9.79 -33.11
N ARG A 9 -3.35 8.52 -32.69
CA ARG A 9 -3.29 8.14 -31.27
C ARG A 9 -1.84 8.16 -30.81
N PHE A 10 -1.62 8.42 -29.52
CA PHE A 10 -0.27 8.47 -28.95
C PHE A 10 0.39 7.07 -28.99
N TYR A 11 -0.38 6.04 -28.62
CA TYR A 11 0.06 4.65 -28.66
C TYR A 11 -0.40 3.91 -29.91
N SER A 12 0.52 3.18 -30.54
CA SER A 12 0.23 2.34 -31.71
C SER A 12 -0.70 1.17 -31.36
N THR A 13 -1.43 0.65 -32.35
CA THR A 13 -2.30 -0.53 -32.16
C THR A 13 -1.58 -1.76 -31.58
N PRO A 14 -0.42 -2.21 -32.09
CA PRO A 14 0.27 -3.36 -31.51
C PRO A 14 0.70 -3.12 -30.05
N LYS A 15 1.16 -1.92 -29.67
CA LYS A 15 1.47 -1.59 -28.27
C LYS A 15 0.24 -1.76 -27.36
N ARG A 16 -0.92 -1.28 -27.81
CA ARG A 16 -2.20 -1.40 -27.08
C ARG A 16 -2.70 -2.85 -26.99
N ILE A 17 -2.51 -3.66 -28.04
CA ILE A 17 -2.84 -5.09 -28.01
C ILE A 17 -1.96 -5.82 -26.99
N LEU A 18 -0.64 -5.61 -26.99
CA LEU A 18 0.26 -6.24 -26.02
C LEU A 18 -0.05 -5.81 -24.58
N ALA A 19 -0.36 -4.53 -24.34
CA ALA A 19 -0.75 -4.04 -23.02
C ALA A 19 -2.11 -4.57 -22.53
N HIS A 20 -3.02 -4.91 -23.45
CA HIS A 20 -4.28 -5.60 -23.13
C HIS A 20 -4.04 -7.07 -22.80
N LEU A 21 -3.32 -7.79 -23.67
CA LEU A 21 -3.03 -9.21 -23.50
C LEU A 21 -2.10 -9.50 -22.32
N SER A 22 -1.32 -8.53 -21.83
CA SER A 22 -0.52 -8.65 -20.59
C SER A 22 -1.25 -8.19 -19.32
N SER A 23 -2.55 -7.89 -19.39
CA SER A 23 -3.34 -7.57 -18.20
C SER A 23 -3.73 -8.83 -17.43
N THR A 24 -3.68 -8.76 -16.10
CA THR A 24 -4.16 -9.82 -15.19
C THR A 24 -5.67 -10.06 -15.38
N SER A 25 -6.44 -9.00 -15.61
CA SER A 25 -7.87 -9.08 -15.94
C SER A 25 -8.17 -9.81 -17.26
N ALA A 26 -7.23 -9.89 -18.19
CA ALA A 26 -7.37 -10.70 -19.40
C ALA A 26 -7.18 -12.22 -19.14
N HIS A 27 -6.72 -12.60 -17.94
CA HIS A 27 -6.52 -14.00 -17.53
C HIS A 27 -7.57 -14.49 -16.52
N GLU A 28 -8.38 -13.60 -15.94
CA GLU A 28 -9.50 -13.96 -15.04
C GLU A 28 -10.55 -14.88 -15.74
N PRO A 29 -10.98 -15.99 -15.11
CA PRO A 29 -11.86 -16.96 -15.75
C PRO A 29 -13.31 -16.45 -15.72
N GLY A 30 -13.61 -15.68 -16.75
CA GLY A 30 -14.88 -15.01 -17.01
C GLY A 30 -14.73 -14.01 -18.17
N THR A 31 -13.51 -13.53 -18.40
CA THR A 31 -13.17 -12.52 -19.40
C THR A 31 -12.66 -13.11 -20.73
N LEU A 32 -12.85 -14.41 -21.03
CA LEU A 32 -12.43 -15.00 -22.32
C LEU A 32 -12.97 -14.23 -23.56
N SER A 33 -14.08 -13.51 -23.41
CA SER A 33 -14.60 -12.57 -24.41
C SER A 33 -13.64 -11.42 -24.72
N VAL A 34 -12.94 -10.86 -23.72
CA VAL A 34 -11.95 -9.78 -23.87
C VAL A 34 -10.70 -10.23 -24.62
N LEU A 35 -10.41 -11.52 -24.65
CA LEU A 35 -9.30 -12.13 -25.41
C LEU A 35 -9.65 -12.50 -26.86
N THR A 36 -10.91 -12.32 -27.29
CA THR A 36 -11.30 -12.50 -28.70
C THR A 36 -10.91 -11.29 -29.54
N GLN A 37 -10.88 -11.42 -30.88
CA GLN A 37 -10.67 -10.26 -31.78
C GLN A 37 -11.66 -9.10 -31.51
N GLU A 38 -12.89 -9.43 -31.12
CA GLU A 38 -13.96 -8.49 -30.83
C GLU A 38 -13.70 -7.77 -29.48
N GLY A 39 -13.31 -8.52 -28.44
CA GLY A 39 -12.95 -7.99 -27.13
C GLY A 39 -11.67 -7.14 -27.13
N ILE A 40 -10.63 -7.59 -27.83
CA ILE A 40 -9.36 -6.84 -27.98
C ILE A 40 -9.61 -5.55 -28.77
N ALA A 41 -10.49 -5.57 -29.78
CA ALA A 41 -10.90 -4.37 -30.52
C ALA A 41 -11.65 -3.37 -29.61
N ALA A 42 -12.59 -3.84 -28.79
CA ALA A 42 -13.30 -3.00 -27.83
C ALA A 42 -12.35 -2.39 -26.78
N ALA A 43 -11.58 -3.22 -26.07
CA ALA A 43 -10.68 -2.77 -25.00
C ALA A 43 -9.60 -1.79 -25.51
N THR A 44 -8.95 -2.13 -26.63
CA THR A 44 -7.97 -1.22 -27.24
C THR A 44 -8.60 -0.02 -27.95
N HIS A 45 -9.93 0.07 -28.02
CA HIS A 45 -10.67 1.07 -28.79
C HIS A 45 -10.25 1.11 -30.27
N SER A 46 -9.92 -0.04 -30.88
CA SER A 46 -9.41 -0.16 -32.25
C SER A 46 -10.44 -0.82 -33.18
N GLY A 47 -10.39 -0.52 -34.48
CA GLY A 47 -11.26 -1.20 -35.45
C GLY A 47 -10.92 -2.68 -35.55
N ARG A 48 -11.94 -3.56 -35.53
CA ARG A 48 -11.79 -5.04 -35.57
C ARG A 48 -10.82 -5.51 -36.64
N THR A 49 -11.01 -5.09 -37.90
CA THR A 49 -10.13 -5.45 -39.04
C THR A 49 -8.68 -5.06 -38.82
N THR A 50 -8.42 -3.95 -38.11
CA THR A 50 -7.06 -3.51 -37.76
C THR A 50 -6.46 -4.40 -36.69
N VAL A 51 -7.25 -4.83 -35.70
CA VAL A 51 -6.81 -5.79 -34.66
C VAL A 51 -6.51 -7.15 -35.28
N THR A 52 -7.40 -7.69 -36.12
CA THR A 52 -7.17 -8.95 -36.85
C THR A 52 -5.84 -8.94 -37.60
N LYS A 53 -5.57 -7.89 -38.40
CA LYS A 53 -4.29 -7.75 -39.14
C LYS A 53 -3.06 -7.74 -38.24
N TRP A 54 -3.13 -7.13 -37.06
CA TRP A 54 -2.00 -7.10 -36.12
C TRP A 54 -1.84 -8.42 -35.35
N LEU A 55 -2.93 -9.10 -34.99
CA LEU A 55 -2.87 -10.41 -34.33
C LEU A 55 -2.23 -11.46 -35.24
N THR A 56 -2.65 -11.56 -36.51
CA THR A 56 -2.02 -12.47 -37.49
C THR A 56 -0.52 -12.21 -37.66
N ARG A 57 -0.10 -10.93 -37.66
CA ARG A 57 1.33 -10.58 -37.69
C ARG A 57 2.04 -10.99 -36.41
N MET A 58 1.42 -10.81 -35.23
CA MET A 58 2.00 -11.21 -33.95
C MET A 58 2.12 -12.72 -33.79
N GLU A 59 1.18 -13.49 -34.33
CA GLU A 59 1.25 -14.95 -34.46
C GLU A 59 2.42 -15.37 -35.36
N SER A 60 2.58 -14.75 -36.54
CA SER A 60 3.73 -15.05 -37.43
C SER A 60 5.11 -14.74 -36.82
N THR A 61 5.17 -13.84 -35.83
CA THR A 61 6.41 -13.53 -35.08
C THR A 61 6.50 -14.28 -33.75
N GLY A 62 5.61 -15.25 -33.48
CA GLY A 62 5.63 -16.07 -32.27
C GLY A 62 5.36 -15.32 -30.96
N LEU A 63 4.78 -14.10 -31.00
CA LEU A 63 4.49 -13.29 -29.81
C LEU A 63 3.12 -13.61 -29.20
N VAL A 64 2.19 -14.10 -30.01
CA VAL A 64 0.81 -14.41 -29.63
C VAL A 64 0.47 -15.79 -30.18
N ALA A 65 -0.33 -16.55 -29.45
CA ALA A 65 -0.90 -17.83 -29.89
C ALA A 65 -2.43 -17.77 -29.80
N GLY A 66 -3.12 -18.14 -30.90
CA GLY A 66 -4.57 -18.28 -30.95
C GLY A 66 -5.03 -19.71 -30.65
N GLU A 67 -5.94 -19.88 -29.69
CA GLU A 67 -6.57 -21.17 -29.33
C GLU A 67 -8.09 -21.11 -29.53
N ARG A 68 -8.74 -22.20 -29.99
CA ARG A 68 -10.21 -22.25 -30.11
C ARG A 68 -10.88 -22.63 -28.78
N ALA A 69 -11.25 -21.65 -27.97
CA ALA A 69 -11.94 -21.89 -26.70
C ALA A 69 -13.47 -21.73 -26.82
N HIS A 70 -14.23 -22.36 -25.90
CA HIS A 70 -15.65 -22.03 -25.72
C HIS A 70 -15.77 -20.77 -24.85
N VAL A 71 -16.27 -19.68 -25.41
CA VAL A 71 -16.36 -18.38 -24.71
C VAL A 71 -17.76 -18.21 -24.13
N PRO A 72 -17.92 -17.95 -22.82
CA PRO A 72 -19.23 -17.67 -22.22
C PRO A 72 -19.98 -16.56 -22.97
N GLY A 73 -21.27 -16.78 -23.24
CA GLY A 73 -22.12 -15.86 -24.00
C GLY A 73 -22.08 -16.04 -25.53
N HIS A 74 -21.21 -16.87 -26.10
CA HIS A 74 -21.19 -17.18 -27.53
C HIS A 74 -21.61 -18.62 -27.81
N ARG A 75 -22.47 -18.83 -28.82
CA ARG A 75 -22.96 -20.17 -29.25
C ARG A 75 -21.91 -21.04 -29.96
N VAL A 76 -20.73 -20.49 -30.30
CA VAL A 76 -19.70 -21.15 -31.12
C VAL A 76 -18.33 -20.89 -30.51
N ARG A 77 -17.41 -21.87 -30.57
CA ARG A 77 -16.01 -21.71 -30.15
C ARG A 77 -15.36 -20.56 -30.92
N LYS A 78 -14.74 -19.62 -30.21
CA LYS A 78 -14.04 -18.44 -30.77
C LYS A 78 -12.53 -18.63 -30.61
N THR A 79 -11.75 -18.01 -31.49
CA THR A 79 -10.30 -17.90 -31.29
C THR A 79 -10.01 -16.88 -30.20
N VAL A 80 -9.31 -17.34 -29.16
CA VAL A 80 -8.85 -16.62 -27.98
C VAL A 80 -7.35 -16.46 -28.11
N TYR A 81 -6.84 -15.24 -28.00
CA TYR A 81 -5.43 -14.94 -28.19
C TYR A 81 -4.73 -14.79 -26.84
N ARG A 82 -3.61 -15.49 -26.64
CA ARG A 82 -2.75 -15.34 -25.45
C ARG A 82 -1.32 -14.99 -25.86
N LEU A 83 -0.54 -14.43 -24.95
CA LEU A 83 0.89 -14.20 -25.17
C LEU A 83 1.66 -15.53 -25.10
N SER A 84 2.65 -15.71 -25.96
CA SER A 84 3.69 -16.74 -25.76
C SER A 84 4.64 -16.32 -24.65
N HIS A 85 5.56 -17.18 -24.20
CA HIS A 85 6.58 -16.77 -23.22
C HIS A 85 7.44 -15.59 -23.72
N VAL A 86 7.91 -15.64 -24.97
CA VAL A 86 8.65 -14.54 -25.62
C VAL A 86 7.78 -13.28 -25.74
N GLY A 87 6.51 -13.45 -26.11
CA GLY A 87 5.53 -12.37 -26.17
C GLY A 87 5.25 -11.73 -24.82
N TRP A 88 5.23 -12.52 -23.74
CA TRP A 88 5.02 -12.08 -22.37
C TRP A 88 6.21 -11.25 -21.88
N VAL A 89 7.44 -11.73 -22.07
CA VAL A 89 8.66 -10.98 -21.73
C VAL A 89 8.71 -9.64 -22.48
N GLN A 90 8.38 -9.63 -23.78
CA GLN A 90 8.29 -8.38 -24.55
C GLN A 90 7.14 -7.47 -24.09
N ALA A 91 5.97 -8.04 -23.79
CA ALA A 91 4.82 -7.28 -23.33
C ALA A 91 5.03 -6.69 -21.93
N MET A 92 5.76 -7.36 -21.03
CA MET A 92 6.15 -6.81 -19.73
C MET A 92 7.20 -5.72 -19.86
N LYS A 93 8.27 -5.93 -20.64
CA LYS A 93 9.24 -4.87 -20.98
C LYS A 93 8.56 -3.64 -21.61
N LEU A 94 7.56 -3.85 -22.46
CA LEU A 94 6.74 -2.77 -23.01
C LEU A 94 5.86 -2.14 -21.93
N ARG A 95 5.21 -2.93 -21.06
CA ARG A 95 4.32 -2.44 -20.00
C ARG A 95 5.06 -1.55 -19.02
N THR A 96 6.26 -1.92 -18.58
CA THR A 96 7.12 -1.08 -17.73
C THR A 96 7.42 0.27 -18.39
N ARG A 97 7.76 0.29 -19.69
CA ARG A 97 7.96 1.54 -20.45
C ARG A 97 6.66 2.36 -20.52
N LEU A 98 5.55 1.72 -20.89
CA LEU A 98 4.23 2.37 -20.98
C LEU A 98 3.75 2.93 -19.63
N GLN A 99 4.13 2.30 -18.52
CA GLN A 99 3.83 2.75 -17.16
C GLN A 99 4.68 3.97 -16.75
N GLY A 100 5.94 4.02 -17.20
CA GLY A 100 6.85 5.15 -16.99
C GLY A 100 6.60 6.36 -17.90
N ASP A 101 5.87 6.20 -19.01
CA ASP A 101 5.46 7.32 -19.85
C ASP A 101 4.61 8.33 -19.07
N ILE A 102 4.82 9.62 -19.36
CA ILE A 102 4.12 10.74 -18.71
C ILE A 102 3.12 11.35 -19.69
N VAL A 103 1.91 11.60 -19.21
CA VAL A 103 0.82 12.20 -19.97
C VAL A 103 0.13 13.29 -19.15
N GLU A 104 -0.36 14.32 -19.84
CA GLU A 104 -1.07 15.43 -19.22
C GLU A 104 -2.54 15.03 -19.00
N VAL A 105 -2.98 15.00 -17.75
CA VAL A 105 -4.32 14.60 -17.35
C VAL A 105 -5.18 15.82 -17.05
N LEU A 106 -6.38 15.85 -17.63
CA LEU A 106 -7.41 16.86 -17.42
C LEU A 106 -8.64 16.20 -16.78
N ALA A 107 -9.10 16.68 -15.63
CA ALA A 107 -10.30 16.17 -14.96
C ALA A 107 -11.10 17.32 -14.30
N PRO A 108 -12.41 17.13 -14.01
CA PRO A 108 -13.20 18.15 -13.32
C PRO A 108 -12.58 18.49 -11.95
N GLY A 109 -12.30 19.78 -11.70
CA GLY A 109 -11.67 20.24 -10.47
C GLY A 109 -10.18 19.90 -10.31
N LEU A 110 -9.49 19.55 -11.41
CA LEU A 110 -8.04 19.29 -11.44
C LEU A 110 -7.40 20.04 -12.61
N ASP A 111 -6.42 20.89 -12.31
CA ASP A 111 -5.62 21.59 -13.31
C ASP A 111 -4.84 20.61 -14.22
N PRO A 112 -4.43 21.03 -15.43
CA PRO A 112 -3.65 20.18 -16.35
C PRO A 112 -2.39 19.65 -15.68
N THR A 113 -2.37 18.36 -15.33
CA THR A 113 -1.37 17.79 -14.45
C THR A 113 -0.56 16.70 -15.18
N PRO A 114 0.78 16.78 -15.25
CA PRO A 114 1.60 15.70 -15.76
C PRO A 114 1.57 14.52 -14.79
N MET A 115 1.23 13.33 -15.30
CA MET A 115 1.06 12.13 -14.50
C MET A 115 1.67 10.93 -15.23
N ARG A 116 2.36 10.05 -14.49
CA ARG A 116 2.76 8.75 -15.05
C ARG A 116 1.55 7.90 -15.36
N VAL A 117 1.58 7.22 -16.49
CA VAL A 117 0.49 6.32 -16.93
C VAL A 117 0.27 5.16 -15.93
N ALA A 118 1.28 4.80 -15.13
CA ALA A 118 1.15 3.91 -13.98
C ALA A 118 0.17 4.42 -12.90
N GLU A 119 0.14 5.72 -12.62
CA GLU A 119 -0.60 6.32 -11.50
C GLU A 119 -2.08 6.56 -11.86
N ILE A 120 -2.40 6.68 -13.16
CA ILE A 120 -3.77 6.95 -13.66
C ILE A 120 -4.79 5.92 -13.18
N PRO A 121 -4.59 4.58 -13.28
CA PRO A 121 -5.55 3.60 -12.79
C PRO A 121 -5.72 3.61 -11.26
N ASP A 122 -4.68 4.01 -10.53
CA ASP A 122 -4.70 4.13 -9.06
C ASP A 122 -5.45 5.37 -8.57
N ILE A 123 -5.59 6.38 -9.44
CA ILE A 123 -6.21 7.68 -9.15
C ILE A 123 -7.60 7.80 -9.78
N PHE A 124 -7.87 7.07 -10.86
CA PHE A 124 -9.18 7.02 -11.54
C PHE A 124 -9.70 5.57 -11.72
N PRO A 125 -9.72 4.73 -10.66
CA PRO A 125 -10.02 3.29 -10.76
C PRO A 125 -11.44 3.00 -11.28
N GLY A 126 -12.40 3.88 -10.99
CA GLY A 126 -13.78 3.76 -11.50
C GLY A 126 -13.94 4.07 -12.99
N PHE A 127 -12.90 4.59 -13.66
CA PHE A 127 -12.99 5.06 -15.05
C PHE A 127 -12.03 4.33 -15.99
N VAL A 128 -10.84 3.95 -15.53
CA VAL A 128 -9.73 3.57 -16.42
C VAL A 128 -8.82 2.49 -15.79
N ASN A 129 -8.71 1.33 -16.46
CA ASN A 129 -7.59 0.40 -16.23
C ASN A 129 -6.39 0.76 -17.13
N LEU A 130 -5.21 0.17 -16.89
CA LEU A 130 -3.98 0.51 -17.65
C LEU A 130 -4.19 0.40 -19.18
N THR A 131 -4.89 -0.62 -19.65
CA THR A 131 -5.21 -0.80 -21.07
C THR A 131 -6.08 0.34 -21.62
N ALA A 132 -7.07 0.77 -20.85
CA ALA A 132 -7.92 1.92 -21.20
C ALA A 132 -7.10 3.23 -21.18
N ALA A 133 -6.19 3.43 -20.22
CA ALA A 133 -5.33 4.62 -20.16
C ALA A 133 -4.51 4.75 -21.46
N VAL A 134 -3.73 3.70 -21.78
CA VAL A 134 -2.94 3.61 -23.01
C VAL A 134 -3.81 3.67 -24.28
N SER A 135 -5.11 3.36 -24.21
CA SER A 135 -6.02 3.40 -25.36
C SER A 135 -6.72 4.74 -25.59
N LEU A 136 -6.90 5.52 -24.53
CA LEU A 136 -7.60 6.80 -24.52
C LEU A 136 -6.68 8.01 -24.75
N VAL A 137 -5.40 7.94 -24.31
CA VAL A 137 -4.41 9.02 -24.50
C VAL A 137 -4.28 9.45 -25.97
N ARG A 138 -4.43 10.74 -26.22
CA ARG A 138 -4.30 11.37 -27.56
C ARG A 138 -3.36 12.57 -27.48
N ARG A 139 -2.34 12.59 -28.34
CA ARG A 139 -1.30 13.66 -28.37
C ARG A 139 -0.68 13.92 -26.98
N GLY A 140 -0.43 12.87 -26.20
CA GLY A 140 0.12 12.99 -24.84
C GLY A 140 -0.86 13.47 -23.77
N ARG A 141 -2.15 13.67 -24.12
CA ARG A 141 -3.19 14.13 -23.17
C ARG A 141 -4.25 13.06 -22.92
N LEU A 142 -4.72 12.96 -21.68
CA LEU A 142 -5.90 12.19 -21.27
C LEU A 142 -6.94 13.14 -20.68
N ASP A 143 -8.16 13.08 -21.18
CA ASP A 143 -9.18 14.08 -20.89
C ASP A 143 -10.46 13.44 -20.35
N PHE A 144 -10.60 13.47 -19.03
CA PHE A 144 -11.77 12.96 -18.31
C PHE A 144 -12.98 13.88 -18.43
N THR A 145 -12.81 15.18 -18.68
CA THR A 145 -13.93 16.10 -18.90
C THR A 145 -14.78 15.67 -20.11
N LYS A 146 -14.14 15.05 -21.11
CA LYS A 146 -14.80 14.56 -22.33
C LYS A 146 -15.34 13.11 -22.22
N LEU A 147 -15.11 12.42 -21.10
CA LEU A 147 -15.66 11.09 -20.81
C LEU A 147 -17.04 11.18 -20.13
N HIS A 148 -17.96 11.90 -20.77
CA HIS A 148 -19.37 11.92 -20.36
C HIS A 148 -19.96 10.50 -20.49
N GLY A 149 -20.60 9.99 -19.42
CA GLY A 149 -21.38 8.75 -19.44
C GLY A 149 -20.73 7.49 -18.84
N ILE A 150 -19.54 7.55 -18.25
CA ILE A 150 -18.96 6.43 -17.47
C ILE A 150 -19.19 6.61 -15.94
N GLY A 151 -19.56 7.81 -15.49
CA GLY A 151 -19.66 8.18 -14.08
C GLY A 151 -21.08 8.36 -13.50
N SER A 152 -22.14 7.96 -14.20
CA SER A 152 -23.53 8.21 -13.75
C SER A 152 -24.36 6.93 -13.61
N GLY A 153 -24.43 6.40 -12.39
CA GLY A 153 -25.61 5.65 -11.93
C GLY A 153 -25.79 4.19 -12.38
N ALA A 154 -24.76 3.35 -12.35
CA ALA A 154 -24.92 1.87 -12.25
C ALA A 154 -23.61 1.16 -11.87
N VAL A 155 -22.95 1.54 -10.77
CA VAL A 155 -21.84 0.73 -10.25
C VAL A 155 -22.41 -0.60 -9.75
N ALA A 156 -22.20 -1.65 -10.53
CA ALA A 156 -22.49 -3.01 -10.06
C ALA A 156 -21.70 -3.25 -8.76
N PRO A 157 -22.31 -3.86 -7.73
CA PRO A 157 -21.72 -3.96 -6.41
C PRO A 157 -20.34 -4.60 -6.47
N ILE A 158 -19.34 -3.87 -5.98
CA ILE A 158 -17.95 -4.29 -6.01
C ILE A 158 -17.80 -5.45 -5.02
N LEU A 159 -17.64 -6.64 -5.58
CA LEU A 159 -17.12 -7.81 -4.90
C LEU A 159 -15.59 -7.77 -5.02
N TRP A 160 -14.92 -7.75 -3.87
CA TRP A 160 -13.49 -7.93 -3.74
C TRP A 160 -13.20 -9.30 -3.15
N GLY A 161 -12.15 -9.98 -3.64
CA GLY A 161 -11.71 -11.29 -3.14
C GLY A 161 -11.50 -12.34 -4.22
N ASP A 162 -10.25 -12.75 -4.42
CA ASP A 162 -9.87 -13.73 -5.46
C ASP A 162 -10.34 -15.16 -5.15
N THR A 163 -10.59 -15.46 -3.87
CA THR A 163 -10.90 -16.82 -3.39
C THR A 163 -12.38 -17.18 -3.44
N LEU A 164 -13.27 -16.28 -3.90
CA LEU A 164 -14.68 -16.60 -4.03
C LEU A 164 -14.86 -17.78 -4.99
N ARG A 165 -15.49 -18.85 -4.49
CA ARG A 165 -15.65 -20.11 -5.23
C ARG A 165 -16.74 -19.97 -6.30
N ARG A 166 -16.59 -20.66 -7.42
CA ARG A 166 -17.71 -20.85 -8.36
C ARG A 166 -18.76 -21.75 -7.70
N LEU A 167 -19.91 -21.16 -7.39
CA LEU A 167 -20.98 -21.84 -6.65
C LEU A 167 -21.74 -22.81 -7.55
N GLY A 168 -21.78 -24.07 -7.15
CA GLY A 168 -22.77 -25.03 -7.63
C GLY A 168 -24.13 -24.82 -6.96
N ARG A 169 -25.10 -25.66 -7.31
CA ARG A 169 -26.42 -25.69 -6.64
C ARG A 169 -26.24 -26.10 -5.18
N VAL A 170 -26.79 -25.31 -4.26
CA VAL A 170 -26.87 -25.63 -2.83
C VAL A 170 -28.24 -26.24 -2.55
N PHE A 171 -28.25 -27.35 -1.81
CA PHE A 171 -29.45 -28.09 -1.43
C PHE A 171 -29.73 -27.90 0.07
N GLY A 172 -31.00 -27.87 0.46
CA GLY A 172 -31.43 -27.61 1.83
C GLY A 172 -31.00 -26.23 2.36
N ARG A 173 -30.77 -26.18 3.67
CA ARG A 173 -30.27 -25.02 4.45
C ARG A 173 -31.19 -23.79 4.53
N THR A 174 -32.50 -24.02 4.38
CA THR A 174 -33.52 -22.96 4.39
C THR A 174 -33.50 -22.14 5.69
N GLU A 175 -33.27 -22.80 6.84
CA GLU A 175 -33.20 -22.13 8.13
C GLU A 175 -31.93 -21.29 8.28
N GLU A 176 -30.77 -21.78 7.85
CA GLU A 176 -29.53 -20.99 7.90
C GLU A 176 -29.59 -19.77 6.96
N PHE A 177 -30.24 -19.89 5.79
CA PHE A 177 -30.53 -18.72 4.95
C PHE A 177 -31.45 -17.73 5.66
N ARG A 178 -32.53 -18.19 6.33
CA ARG A 178 -33.43 -17.34 7.12
C ARG A 178 -32.71 -16.61 8.25
N ILE A 179 -31.78 -17.29 8.94
CA ILE A 179 -30.95 -16.70 10.00
C ILE A 179 -30.00 -15.64 9.44
N LEU A 180 -29.37 -15.87 8.28
CA LEU A 180 -28.51 -14.90 7.59
C LEU A 180 -29.29 -13.66 7.13
N ASP A 181 -30.47 -13.85 6.55
CA ASP A 181 -31.34 -12.75 6.12
C ASP A 181 -31.84 -11.92 7.32
N ALA A 182 -32.28 -12.58 8.41
CA ALA A 182 -32.66 -11.90 9.64
C ALA A 182 -31.50 -11.12 10.29
N TRP A 183 -30.30 -11.71 10.30
CA TRP A 183 -29.09 -11.01 10.77
C TRP A 183 -28.76 -9.79 9.92
N SER A 184 -28.89 -9.90 8.60
CA SER A 184 -28.54 -8.82 7.66
C SER A 184 -29.36 -7.55 7.92
N SER A 185 -30.63 -7.68 8.30
CA SER A 185 -31.52 -6.58 8.68
C SER A 185 -31.44 -6.18 10.17
N SER A 186 -30.69 -6.92 11.00
CA SER A 186 -30.59 -6.67 12.44
C SER A 186 -29.58 -5.56 12.81
N SER A 187 -29.71 -5.03 14.03
CA SER A 187 -28.71 -4.13 14.65
C SER A 187 -27.36 -4.79 14.96
N SER A 188 -27.23 -6.11 14.83
CA SER A 188 -25.97 -6.82 15.09
C SER A 188 -25.03 -6.64 13.90
N SER A 189 -23.85 -6.08 14.15
CA SER A 189 -22.81 -5.89 13.12
C SER A 189 -21.99 -7.14 12.85
N VAL A 190 -22.03 -8.16 13.71
CA VAL A 190 -21.17 -9.35 13.63
C VAL A 190 -21.98 -10.66 13.60
N LEU A 191 -21.62 -11.56 12.68
CA LEU A 191 -22.06 -12.96 12.68
C LEU A 191 -20.87 -13.91 12.59
N VAL A 192 -20.94 -15.04 13.31
CA VAL A 192 -19.95 -16.12 13.25
C VAL A 192 -20.61 -17.39 12.70
N ALA A 193 -20.22 -17.80 11.49
CA ALA A 193 -20.57 -19.09 10.92
C ALA A 193 -19.57 -20.16 11.40
N SER A 194 -19.99 -21.03 12.31
CA SER A 194 -19.15 -22.05 12.97
C SER A 194 -19.62 -23.46 12.65
N GLY A 195 -18.69 -24.42 12.56
CA GLY A 195 -18.98 -25.82 12.25
C GLY A 195 -17.74 -26.56 11.74
N ILE A 196 -17.82 -27.89 11.58
CA ILE A 196 -16.65 -28.73 11.25
C ILE A 196 -16.03 -28.42 9.87
N ALA A 197 -14.82 -28.92 9.63
CA ALA A 197 -14.14 -28.74 8.34
C ALA A 197 -14.95 -29.44 7.22
N GLY A 198 -15.09 -28.83 6.05
CA GLY A 198 -15.82 -29.42 4.91
C GLY A 198 -17.35 -29.42 5.02
N ILE A 199 -17.94 -28.90 6.11
CA ILE A 199 -19.41 -28.81 6.31
C ILE A 199 -20.11 -27.75 5.43
N GLY A 200 -19.39 -27.08 4.53
CA GLY A 200 -19.96 -26.16 3.54
C GLY A 200 -20.24 -24.73 4.01
N LYS A 201 -19.64 -24.26 5.12
CA LYS A 201 -19.82 -22.89 5.65
C LYS A 201 -19.58 -21.79 4.60
N SER A 202 -18.42 -21.81 3.95
CA SER A 202 -18.05 -20.86 2.88
C SER A 202 -19.04 -20.92 1.72
N THR A 203 -19.48 -22.11 1.34
CA THR A 203 -20.49 -22.33 0.29
C THR A 203 -21.84 -21.74 0.64
N LEU A 204 -22.28 -21.87 1.90
CA LEU A 204 -23.52 -21.30 2.43
C LEU A 204 -23.49 -19.77 2.36
N VAL A 205 -22.47 -19.12 2.95
CA VAL A 205 -22.35 -17.66 2.97
C VAL A 205 -22.22 -17.10 1.55
N ALA A 206 -21.39 -17.71 0.69
CA ALA A 206 -21.26 -17.28 -0.70
C ALA A 206 -22.57 -17.48 -1.50
N SER A 207 -23.33 -18.56 -1.28
CA SER A 207 -24.64 -18.76 -1.91
C SER A 207 -25.67 -17.72 -1.47
N TRP A 208 -25.64 -17.34 -0.19
CA TRP A 208 -26.47 -16.28 0.37
C TRP A 208 -26.16 -14.92 -0.27
N LEU A 209 -24.89 -14.53 -0.40
CA LEU A 209 -24.46 -13.29 -1.07
C LEU A 209 -24.93 -13.19 -2.53
N VAL A 210 -25.01 -14.32 -3.25
CA VAL A 210 -25.51 -14.33 -4.63
C VAL A 210 -27.00 -14.00 -4.71
N ARG A 211 -27.79 -14.46 -3.73
CA ARG A 211 -29.26 -14.28 -3.63
C ARG A 211 -29.66 -12.84 -3.25
N GLN A 212 -28.86 -12.18 -2.41
CA GLN A 212 -29.13 -10.85 -1.87
C GLN A 212 -29.15 -9.71 -2.92
N ARG A 213 -30.12 -8.79 -2.80
CA ARG A 213 -30.23 -7.50 -3.52
C ARG A 213 -31.02 -6.47 -2.67
N PRO A 214 -30.66 -5.17 -2.69
CA PRO A 214 -29.43 -4.59 -3.24
C PRO A 214 -28.21 -5.02 -2.43
N ARG A 215 -27.03 -5.07 -3.05
CA ARG A 215 -25.82 -5.58 -2.38
C ARG A 215 -24.98 -4.44 -1.78
N PRO A 216 -24.52 -4.55 -0.53
CA PRO A 216 -23.43 -3.72 -0.01
C PRO A 216 -22.13 -3.97 -0.80
N TYR A 217 -21.10 -3.15 -0.56
CA TYR A 217 -19.76 -3.47 -1.06
C TYR A 217 -19.24 -4.70 -0.30
N ILE A 218 -18.80 -5.74 -1.01
CA ILE A 218 -18.40 -7.01 -0.38
C ILE A 218 -16.88 -7.12 -0.40
N TYR A 219 -16.29 -7.28 0.78
CA TYR A 219 -14.87 -7.60 0.96
C TYR A 219 -14.77 -9.06 1.44
N TRP A 220 -14.48 -9.99 0.52
CA TRP A 220 -14.23 -11.39 0.85
C TRP A 220 -12.72 -11.66 0.89
N THR A 221 -12.22 -12.29 1.95
CA THR A 221 -10.84 -12.78 2.00
C THR A 221 -10.75 -14.11 2.73
N GLU A 222 -9.75 -14.93 2.39
CA GLU A 222 -9.47 -16.20 3.05
C GLU A 222 -8.17 -16.09 3.84
N ILE A 223 -8.24 -16.36 5.15
CA ILE A 223 -7.10 -16.27 6.05
C ILE A 223 -6.36 -17.61 6.06
N HIS A 224 -5.05 -17.53 5.84
CA HIS A 224 -4.14 -18.66 5.84
C HIS A 224 -2.88 -18.35 6.66
N GLU A 225 -2.00 -19.34 6.87
CA GLU A 225 -0.76 -19.24 7.66
C GLU A 225 0.20 -18.12 7.20
N GLY A 226 0.06 -17.67 5.95
CA GLY A 226 0.84 -16.58 5.36
C GLY A 226 0.13 -15.22 5.37
N THR A 227 -1.12 -15.13 5.84
CA THR A 227 -1.85 -13.87 5.95
C THR A 227 -1.38 -13.10 7.18
N THR A 228 -0.57 -12.06 6.97
CA THR A 228 -0.20 -11.12 8.04
C THR A 228 -1.22 -9.99 8.15
N ARG A 229 -1.18 -9.26 9.27
CA ARG A 229 -1.97 -8.03 9.46
C ARG A 229 -1.67 -7.02 8.36
N THR A 230 -0.40 -6.84 7.99
CA THR A 230 0.04 -5.86 7.00
C THR A 230 -0.42 -6.22 5.58
N LEU A 231 -0.34 -7.49 5.19
CA LEU A 231 -0.90 -7.98 3.92
C LEU A 231 -2.41 -7.74 3.83
N LEU A 232 -3.16 -8.11 4.88
CA LEU A 232 -4.60 -7.90 4.93
C LEU A 232 -4.97 -6.41 4.85
N LEU A 233 -4.25 -5.55 5.58
CA LEU A 233 -4.49 -4.11 5.58
C LEU A 233 -4.16 -3.46 4.23
N ARG A 234 -3.12 -3.90 3.51
CA ARG A 234 -2.82 -3.40 2.17
C ARG A 234 -3.85 -3.85 1.12
N ASP A 235 -4.33 -5.08 1.21
CA ASP A 235 -5.44 -5.57 0.35
C ASP A 235 -6.74 -4.79 0.63
N LEU A 236 -7.07 -4.58 1.92
CA LEU A 236 -8.18 -3.73 2.34
C LEU A 236 -8.01 -2.27 1.89
N ALA A 237 -6.80 -1.72 1.96
CA ALA A 237 -6.51 -0.38 1.45
C ALA A 237 -6.65 -0.28 -0.07
N ALA A 238 -6.35 -1.35 -0.82
CA ALA A 238 -6.57 -1.41 -2.26
C ALA A 238 -8.06 -1.51 -2.61
N PHE A 239 -8.86 -2.24 -1.82
CA PHE A 239 -10.32 -2.25 -1.89
C PHE A 239 -10.89 -0.86 -1.64
N LEU A 240 -10.53 -0.23 -0.53
CA LEU A 240 -10.94 1.13 -0.17
C LEU A 240 -10.52 2.15 -1.24
N ALA A 241 -9.33 2.01 -1.84
CA ALA A 241 -8.87 2.89 -2.92
C ALA A 241 -9.73 2.79 -4.19
N ARG A 242 -10.30 1.61 -4.50
CA ARG A 242 -11.33 1.47 -5.57
C ARG A 242 -12.66 2.14 -5.21
N LEU A 243 -12.97 2.29 -3.92
CA LEU A 243 -14.12 3.06 -3.41
C LEU A 243 -13.81 4.57 -3.27
N GLY A 244 -12.63 5.03 -3.70
CA GLY A 244 -12.20 6.44 -3.57
C GLY A 244 -11.67 6.84 -2.20
N ARG A 245 -11.38 5.86 -1.32
CA ARG A 245 -10.80 6.05 0.02
C ARG A 245 -9.33 5.63 0.00
N ARG A 246 -8.40 6.59 0.06
CA ARG A 246 -6.96 6.39 -0.23
C ARG A 246 -6.03 6.64 0.96
N GLY A 247 -6.53 7.18 2.06
CA GLY A 247 -5.73 7.55 3.23
C GLY A 247 -4.98 6.36 3.82
N LEU A 248 -5.67 5.22 3.99
CA LEU A 248 -5.05 4.01 4.51
C LEU A 248 -3.95 3.50 3.59
N ARG A 249 -4.14 3.58 2.26
CA ARG A 249 -3.12 3.17 1.28
C ARG A 249 -1.87 4.05 1.37
N SER A 250 -2.03 5.36 1.56
CA SER A 250 -0.89 6.28 1.69
C SER A 250 -0.09 5.99 2.96
N VAL A 251 -0.73 5.88 4.12
CA VAL A 251 -0.01 5.66 5.38
C VAL A 251 0.68 4.29 5.42
N LEU A 252 0.08 3.25 4.83
CA LEU A 252 0.72 1.93 4.69
C LEU A 252 1.87 1.90 3.66
N ALA A 253 2.04 2.95 2.85
CA ALA A 253 3.16 3.13 1.93
C ALA A 253 4.30 3.96 2.56
N GLU A 254 4.03 4.77 3.59
CA GLU A 254 5.05 5.54 4.34
C GLU A 254 5.95 4.65 5.22
N ASN A 255 5.65 3.35 5.33
CA ASN A 255 6.46 2.32 6.01
C ASN A 255 6.84 2.63 7.48
N ARG A 256 6.14 3.54 8.16
CA ARG A 256 6.44 3.99 9.54
C ARG A 256 6.25 2.90 10.60
N SER A 257 6.95 3.06 11.73
CA SER A 257 6.82 2.24 12.95
C SER A 257 5.39 2.22 13.54
N ASP A 258 4.72 3.37 13.51
CA ASP A 258 3.39 3.66 14.05
C ASP A 258 2.28 3.55 12.99
N ALA A 259 2.61 3.18 11.75
CA ALA A 259 1.68 3.11 10.62
C ALA A 259 0.43 2.26 10.91
N TRP A 260 0.51 1.30 11.85
CA TRP A 260 -0.64 0.58 12.34
C TRP A 260 -1.58 1.44 13.21
N THR A 261 -1.06 2.15 14.21
CA THR A 261 -1.89 2.88 15.17
C THR A 261 -2.64 4.02 14.48
N ILE A 262 -1.92 4.73 13.60
CA ILE A 262 -2.46 5.72 12.65
C ILE A 262 -3.43 5.04 11.67
N GLY A 263 -3.02 3.92 11.07
CA GLY A 263 -3.82 3.15 10.12
C GLY A 263 -5.17 2.72 10.69
N ARG A 264 -5.26 2.37 11.98
CA ARG A 264 -6.53 2.07 12.66
C ARG A 264 -7.46 3.29 12.66
N ARG A 265 -6.96 4.48 13.00
CA ARG A 265 -7.78 5.71 13.05
C ARG A 265 -8.29 6.07 11.66
N ILE A 266 -7.42 5.96 10.64
CA ILE A 266 -7.78 6.22 9.24
C ILE A 266 -8.80 5.19 8.73
N LEU A 267 -8.61 3.91 9.03
CA LEU A 267 -9.55 2.84 8.70
C LEU A 267 -10.96 3.14 9.26
N SER A 268 -11.05 3.59 10.52
CA SER A 268 -12.31 4.02 11.14
C SER A 268 -12.97 5.20 10.42
N LEU A 269 -12.18 6.16 9.95
CA LEU A 269 -12.67 7.34 9.23
C LEU A 269 -13.14 7.01 7.82
N GLU A 270 -12.39 6.19 7.08
CA GLU A 270 -12.68 5.89 5.69
C GLU A 270 -13.87 4.93 5.51
N ILE A 271 -14.11 4.04 6.48
CA ILE A 271 -15.24 3.09 6.48
C ILE A 271 -16.54 3.69 7.01
N ARG A 272 -16.50 4.73 7.85
CA ARG A 272 -17.68 5.25 8.60
C ARG A 272 -18.94 5.39 7.74
N ASP A 273 -18.79 5.97 6.54
CA ASP A 273 -19.88 6.31 5.63
C ASP A 273 -20.10 5.25 4.52
N LEU A 274 -19.50 4.06 4.66
CA LEU A 274 -19.56 2.97 3.67
C LEU A 274 -20.24 1.71 4.24
N SER A 275 -21.34 1.31 3.63
CA SER A 275 -22.00 0.02 3.90
C SER A 275 -21.21 -1.14 3.29
N ILE A 276 -20.17 -1.59 4.01
CA ILE A 276 -19.30 -2.71 3.63
C ILE A 276 -19.72 -3.98 4.37
N LEU A 277 -19.75 -5.10 3.65
CA LEU A 277 -19.89 -6.45 4.21
C LEU A 277 -18.54 -7.17 4.11
N PHE A 278 -17.87 -7.29 5.25
CA PHE A 278 -16.65 -8.08 5.41
C PHE A 278 -17.01 -9.56 5.55
N VAL A 279 -16.42 -10.42 4.73
CA VAL A 279 -16.48 -11.87 4.89
C VAL A 279 -15.07 -12.40 5.04
N LEU A 280 -14.76 -12.89 6.23
CA LEU A 280 -13.43 -13.36 6.62
C LEU A 280 -13.49 -14.88 6.77
N ASP A 281 -12.95 -15.60 5.79
CA ASP A 281 -12.95 -17.06 5.79
C ASP A 281 -11.73 -17.64 6.52
N ASN A 282 -11.89 -18.82 7.11
CA ASN A 282 -10.86 -19.58 7.82
C ASN A 282 -10.11 -18.81 8.94
N VAL A 283 -10.82 -17.95 9.69
CA VAL A 283 -10.17 -17.07 10.70
C VAL A 283 -9.47 -17.79 11.86
N GLN A 284 -9.64 -19.12 11.99
CA GLN A 284 -8.82 -19.93 12.91
C GLN A 284 -7.31 -19.90 12.59
N HIS A 285 -6.93 -19.57 11.35
CA HIS A 285 -5.52 -19.49 10.93
C HIS A 285 -4.88 -18.11 11.19
N ALA A 286 -5.63 -17.16 11.74
CA ALA A 286 -5.09 -15.85 12.07
C ALA A 286 -4.01 -15.96 13.15
N ASN A 287 -2.80 -15.49 12.84
CA ASN A 287 -1.72 -15.38 13.83
C ASN A 287 -2.12 -14.41 14.97
N PRO A 288 -1.43 -14.40 16.14
CA PRO A 288 -1.85 -13.60 17.30
C PRO A 288 -1.99 -12.09 17.03
N GLU A 289 -1.18 -11.53 16.13
CA GLU A 289 -1.22 -10.12 15.73
C GLU A 289 -2.45 -9.81 14.87
N LEU A 290 -2.70 -10.64 13.86
CA LEU A 290 -3.88 -10.55 13.00
C LEU A 290 -5.16 -10.80 13.80
N ALA A 291 -5.19 -11.81 14.69
CA ALA A 291 -6.33 -12.07 15.56
C ALA A 291 -6.66 -10.87 16.47
N ARG A 292 -5.65 -10.18 17.01
CA ARG A 292 -5.85 -8.92 17.77
C ARG A 292 -6.48 -7.82 16.90
N PHE A 293 -6.10 -7.70 15.63
CA PHE A 293 -6.71 -6.75 14.69
C PHE A 293 -8.18 -7.10 14.39
N LEU A 294 -8.44 -8.37 14.03
CA LEU A 294 -9.77 -8.84 13.62
C LEU A 294 -10.80 -8.77 14.75
N PHE A 295 -10.39 -9.10 15.98
CA PHE A 295 -11.30 -9.21 17.14
C PHE A 295 -11.24 -8.00 18.09
N GLY A 296 -10.66 -6.89 17.66
CA GLY A 296 -10.68 -5.60 18.37
C GLY A 296 -10.95 -4.46 17.40
N PRO A 297 -9.91 -3.82 16.83
CA PRO A 297 -10.02 -2.72 15.87
C PRO A 297 -11.09 -2.88 14.78
N LEU A 298 -11.15 -4.04 14.10
CA LEU A 298 -12.13 -4.24 13.03
C LEU A 298 -13.57 -4.32 13.57
N LEU A 299 -13.77 -4.85 14.79
CA LEU A 299 -15.07 -4.87 15.46
C LEU A 299 -15.48 -3.48 15.94
N GLU A 300 -14.55 -2.67 16.44
CA GLU A 300 -14.80 -1.26 16.81
C GLU A 300 -15.33 -0.48 15.61
N VAL A 301 -14.68 -0.64 14.44
CA VAL A 301 -15.10 0.01 13.19
C VAL A 301 -16.50 -0.45 12.76
N ALA A 302 -16.79 -1.76 12.80
CA ALA A 302 -18.11 -2.29 12.45
C ALA A 302 -19.21 -2.00 13.50
N ALA A 303 -18.85 -1.71 14.75
CA ALA A 303 -19.80 -1.28 15.77
C ALA A 303 -20.12 0.23 15.68
N ALA A 304 -19.17 1.04 15.19
CA ALA A 304 -19.32 2.50 15.07
C ALA A 304 -19.86 2.98 13.71
N GLY A 305 -19.86 2.12 12.68
CA GLY A 305 -20.30 2.43 11.32
C GLY A 305 -21.44 1.56 10.81
N SER A 306 -21.72 1.65 9.50
CA SER A 306 -22.75 0.82 8.82
C SER A 306 -22.21 -0.53 8.31
N ALA A 307 -20.97 -0.88 8.65
CA ALA A 307 -20.33 -2.11 8.18
C ALA A 307 -20.80 -3.36 8.96
N LYS A 308 -20.89 -4.49 8.24
CA LYS A 308 -21.19 -5.81 8.81
C LYS A 308 -20.05 -6.79 8.57
N ILE A 309 -19.87 -7.73 9.49
CA ILE A 309 -18.79 -8.74 9.45
C ILE A 309 -19.39 -10.15 9.59
N VAL A 310 -19.03 -11.04 8.67
CA VAL A 310 -19.21 -12.48 8.77
C VAL A 310 -17.83 -13.13 8.98
N PHE A 311 -17.62 -13.73 10.14
CA PHE A 311 -16.49 -14.63 10.38
C PHE A 311 -16.90 -16.06 10.04
N ILE A 312 -16.10 -16.75 9.23
CA ILE A 312 -16.27 -18.18 8.98
C ILE A 312 -15.12 -18.91 9.68
N SER A 313 -15.45 -19.85 10.57
CA SER A 313 -14.47 -20.52 11.43
C SER A 313 -14.84 -21.97 11.73
N ARG A 314 -13.87 -22.77 12.17
CA ARG A 314 -14.13 -24.11 12.72
C ARG A 314 -14.76 -24.05 14.11
N THR A 315 -14.34 -23.10 14.92
CA THR A 315 -14.79 -22.87 16.31
C THR A 315 -15.15 -21.40 16.51
N ILE A 316 -15.91 -21.09 17.56
CA ILE A 316 -16.19 -19.70 17.93
C ILE A 316 -14.89 -19.08 18.49
N PRO A 317 -14.34 -18.00 17.90
CA PRO A 317 -13.10 -17.40 18.38
C PRO A 317 -13.22 -16.93 19.83
N ALA A 318 -12.34 -17.43 20.71
CA ALA A 318 -12.40 -17.14 22.15
C ALA A 318 -12.29 -15.65 22.49
N ALA A 319 -11.69 -14.84 21.60
CA ALA A 319 -11.63 -13.39 21.71
C ALA A 319 -13.02 -12.72 21.75
N LEU A 320 -14.00 -13.25 21.01
CA LEU A 320 -15.37 -12.73 20.97
C LEU A 320 -16.15 -12.96 22.29
N SER A 321 -15.70 -13.91 23.11
CA SER A 321 -16.32 -14.27 24.39
C SER A 321 -15.63 -13.65 25.61
N ARG A 322 -14.51 -12.94 25.42
CA ARG A 322 -13.70 -12.34 26.50
C ARG A 322 -14.12 -10.88 26.75
N GLY A 323 -14.07 -10.44 28.01
CA GLY A 323 -14.39 -9.07 28.43
C GLY A 323 -15.69 -8.92 29.24
N LYS A 324 -15.87 -7.74 29.86
CA LYS A 324 -17.08 -7.38 30.63
C LYS A 324 -18.33 -7.44 29.73
N PRO A 325 -19.49 -7.95 30.21
CA PRO A 325 -20.69 -8.11 29.39
C PRO A 325 -21.12 -6.84 28.64
N GLU A 326 -21.07 -5.69 29.30
CA GLU A 326 -21.44 -4.37 28.77
C GLU A 326 -20.60 -3.90 27.57
N LYS A 327 -19.37 -4.42 27.41
CA LYS A 327 -18.46 -4.08 26.30
C LYS A 327 -18.38 -5.17 25.23
N ARG A 328 -19.19 -6.23 25.31
CA ARG A 328 -19.19 -7.28 24.28
C ARG A 328 -19.93 -6.80 23.03
N PRO A 329 -19.36 -6.96 21.84
CA PRO A 329 -20.09 -6.69 20.60
C PRO A 329 -21.31 -7.62 20.50
N ARG A 330 -22.40 -7.15 19.87
CA ARG A 330 -23.57 -7.99 19.56
C ARG A 330 -23.20 -8.97 18.44
N VAL A 331 -22.77 -10.16 18.84
CA VAL A 331 -22.39 -11.27 17.94
C VAL A 331 -23.54 -12.26 17.81
N GLN A 332 -23.97 -12.52 16.59
CA GLN A 332 -24.87 -13.62 16.27
C GLN A 332 -24.07 -14.88 15.90
N ILE A 333 -24.46 -16.05 16.41
CA ILE A 333 -23.78 -17.31 16.13
C ILE A 333 -24.67 -18.15 15.23
N LEU A 334 -24.18 -18.49 14.05
CA LEU A 334 -24.78 -19.45 13.13
C LEU A 334 -23.98 -20.75 13.22
N ARG A 335 -24.57 -21.80 13.80
CA ARG A 335 -24.02 -23.15 13.72
C ARG A 335 -24.43 -23.76 12.38
N VAL A 336 -23.48 -24.37 11.70
CA VAL A 336 -23.66 -24.99 10.38
C VAL A 336 -23.40 -26.48 10.52
N ASP A 337 -24.48 -27.23 10.56
CA ASP A 337 -24.49 -28.68 10.76
C ASP A 337 -24.53 -29.45 9.43
N GLY A 338 -24.72 -30.76 9.51
CA GLY A 338 -24.90 -31.64 8.35
C GLY A 338 -26.14 -31.27 7.54
N LEU A 339 -26.15 -31.67 6.26
CA LEU A 339 -27.37 -31.66 5.46
C LEU A 339 -28.35 -32.71 6.00
N ASP A 340 -29.64 -32.41 5.93
CA ASP A 340 -30.71 -33.41 6.09
C ASP A 340 -30.65 -34.50 5.00
N ASP A 341 -31.37 -35.60 5.18
CA ASP A 341 -31.30 -36.76 4.28
C ASP A 341 -31.78 -36.45 2.84
N GLU A 342 -32.80 -35.59 2.70
CA GLU A 342 -33.33 -35.14 1.41
C GLU A 342 -32.32 -34.28 0.64
N ALA A 343 -31.71 -33.29 1.31
CA ALA A 343 -30.65 -32.46 0.76
C ALA A 343 -29.36 -33.26 0.50
N SER A 344 -29.08 -34.29 1.31
CA SER A 344 -27.96 -35.21 1.13
C SER A 344 -28.15 -36.10 -0.10
N LYS A 345 -29.33 -36.71 -0.26
CA LYS A 345 -29.74 -37.47 -1.45
C LYS A 345 -29.69 -36.59 -2.69
N SER A 346 -30.25 -35.38 -2.62
CA SER A 346 -30.22 -34.39 -3.71
C SER A 346 -28.81 -33.98 -4.12
N LEU A 347 -27.92 -33.72 -3.14
CA LEU A 347 -26.52 -33.38 -3.41
C LEU A 347 -25.78 -34.56 -4.07
N LEU A 348 -25.91 -35.76 -3.51
CA LEU A 348 -25.26 -36.98 -3.99
C LEU A 348 -25.67 -37.30 -5.44
N LEU A 349 -26.97 -37.26 -5.74
CA LEU A 349 -27.50 -37.46 -7.10
C LEU A 349 -27.06 -36.34 -8.06
N SER A 350 -27.06 -35.08 -7.63
CA SER A 350 -26.59 -33.95 -8.46
C SER A 350 -25.10 -34.02 -8.84
N LYS A 351 -24.33 -34.83 -8.10
CA LYS A 351 -22.91 -35.11 -8.35
C LYS A 351 -22.67 -36.35 -9.22
N GLY A 352 -23.73 -37.04 -9.65
CA GLY A 352 -23.65 -38.15 -10.61
C GLY A 352 -23.39 -39.53 -10.00
N PHE A 353 -23.73 -39.75 -8.72
CA PHE A 353 -23.61 -41.07 -8.09
C PHE A 353 -24.45 -42.13 -8.81
N ALA A 354 -23.80 -43.15 -9.36
CA ALA A 354 -24.42 -44.18 -10.21
C ALA A 354 -24.91 -45.43 -9.44
N GLY A 355 -25.42 -45.24 -8.22
CA GLY A 355 -25.93 -46.32 -7.36
C GLY A 355 -27.46 -46.44 -7.38
N ASP A 356 -27.96 -47.62 -7.00
CA ASP A 356 -29.38 -47.84 -6.71
C ASP A 356 -29.83 -47.10 -5.43
N GLU A 357 -31.13 -47.09 -5.15
CA GLU A 357 -31.67 -46.36 -3.99
C GLU A 357 -31.13 -46.87 -2.64
N VAL A 358 -30.72 -48.14 -2.57
CA VAL A 358 -30.11 -48.76 -1.38
C VAL A 358 -28.64 -48.33 -1.21
N ALA A 359 -27.89 -48.18 -2.30
CA ALA A 359 -26.53 -47.63 -2.30
C ALA A 359 -26.55 -46.12 -1.97
N VAL A 360 -27.53 -45.38 -2.52
CA VAL A 360 -27.78 -43.96 -2.19
C VAL A 360 -28.06 -43.81 -0.69
N GLY A 361 -28.97 -44.61 -0.13
CA GLY A 361 -29.28 -44.60 1.31
C GLY A 361 -28.06 -44.91 2.18
N ARG A 362 -27.27 -45.94 1.83
CA ARG A 362 -26.01 -46.27 2.52
C ARG A 362 -24.98 -45.16 2.46
N ALA A 363 -24.81 -44.49 1.32
CA ALA A 363 -23.89 -43.37 1.16
C ALA A 363 -24.31 -42.14 2.00
N VAL A 364 -25.62 -41.83 2.05
CA VAL A 364 -26.17 -40.76 2.89
C VAL A 364 -25.93 -41.05 4.39
N GLN A 365 -26.26 -42.27 4.85
CA GLN A 365 -26.03 -42.69 6.23
C GLN A 365 -24.54 -42.70 6.62
N ALA A 366 -23.66 -43.18 5.73
CA ALA A 366 -22.22 -43.21 5.96
C ALA A 366 -21.60 -41.81 6.06
N ALA A 367 -22.08 -40.87 5.24
CA ALA A 367 -21.63 -39.48 5.25
C ALA A 367 -22.22 -38.62 6.38
N LYS A 368 -23.34 -39.04 7.01
CA LYS A 368 -24.04 -38.32 8.09
C LYS A 368 -24.28 -36.83 7.74
N GLY A 369 -24.80 -36.57 6.54
CA GLY A 369 -25.06 -35.22 6.04
C GLY A 369 -23.83 -34.40 5.64
N HIS A 370 -22.61 -34.95 5.69
CA HIS A 370 -21.38 -34.19 5.46
C HIS A 370 -21.10 -33.93 3.96
N PRO A 371 -21.17 -32.68 3.46
CA PRO A 371 -21.16 -32.40 2.02
C PRO A 371 -19.91 -32.86 1.26
N ILE A 372 -18.73 -32.78 1.87
CA ILE A 372 -17.49 -33.25 1.22
C ILE A 372 -17.43 -34.78 1.12
N LEU A 373 -17.96 -35.52 2.11
CA LEU A 373 -18.00 -36.99 2.08
C LEU A 373 -19.04 -37.47 1.06
N LEU A 374 -20.21 -36.82 0.98
CA LEU A 374 -21.17 -37.05 -0.10
C LEU A 374 -20.56 -36.79 -1.48
N SER A 375 -19.76 -35.71 -1.62
CA SER A 375 -19.08 -35.39 -2.88
C SER A 375 -17.96 -36.39 -3.24
N PHE A 376 -17.37 -37.06 -2.26
CA PHE A 376 -16.40 -38.13 -2.48
C PHE A 376 -17.08 -39.47 -2.80
N ALA A 377 -18.14 -39.84 -2.08
CA ALA A 377 -18.95 -41.03 -2.35
C ALA A 377 -19.55 -40.99 -3.76
N ALA A 378 -19.99 -39.80 -4.21
CA ALA A 378 -20.42 -39.56 -5.59
C ALA A 378 -19.41 -39.98 -6.66
N HIS A 379 -18.11 -39.83 -6.37
CA HIS A 379 -17.01 -40.05 -7.32
C HIS A 379 -16.40 -41.45 -7.25
N THR A 380 -16.38 -42.07 -6.06
CA THR A 380 -15.82 -43.42 -5.88
C THR A 380 -16.86 -44.54 -6.03
N GLY A 381 -18.16 -44.21 -5.95
CA GLY A 381 -19.23 -45.22 -5.90
C GLY A 381 -19.30 -45.98 -4.56
N SER A 382 -18.50 -45.59 -3.56
CA SER A 382 -18.24 -46.34 -2.33
C SER A 382 -18.72 -45.59 -1.08
N ALA A 383 -19.36 -46.30 -0.15
CA ALA A 383 -19.96 -45.75 1.06
C ALA A 383 -19.16 -46.11 2.31
N VAL A 384 -17.93 -45.59 2.44
CA VAL A 384 -17.12 -45.78 3.66
C VAL A 384 -17.50 -44.78 4.74
N GLY A 385 -18.02 -45.27 5.87
CA GLY A 385 -18.26 -44.46 7.06
C GLY A 385 -16.97 -44.19 7.86
N GLY A 386 -16.76 -42.94 8.28
CA GLY A 386 -15.61 -42.58 9.13
C GLY A 386 -15.15 -41.13 8.96
N GLU A 387 -13.98 -40.82 9.54
CA GLU A 387 -13.34 -39.52 9.38
C GLU A 387 -12.84 -39.28 7.95
N MET A 388 -12.88 -38.02 7.50
CA MET A 388 -12.45 -37.59 6.16
C MET A 388 -11.03 -38.04 5.79
N THR A 389 -10.12 -38.09 6.76
CA THR A 389 -8.73 -38.57 6.59
C THR A 389 -8.66 -40.06 6.25
N ARG A 390 -9.46 -40.91 6.90
CA ARG A 390 -9.54 -42.35 6.59
C ARG A 390 -10.13 -42.60 5.21
N TYR A 391 -11.11 -41.78 4.80
CA TYR A 391 -11.70 -41.84 3.47
C TYR A 391 -10.70 -41.44 2.38
N LEU A 392 -10.00 -40.30 2.59
CA LEU A 392 -8.93 -39.84 1.70
C LEU A 392 -7.85 -40.91 1.52
N ASP A 393 -7.52 -41.65 2.57
CA ASP A 393 -6.50 -42.71 2.53
C ASP A 393 -6.96 -43.93 1.73
N ARG A 394 -8.07 -44.55 2.12
CA ARG A 394 -8.50 -45.84 1.57
C ARG A 394 -9.03 -45.74 0.14
N GLU A 395 -9.88 -44.76 -0.13
CA GLU A 395 -10.68 -44.72 -1.37
C GLU A 395 -10.07 -43.79 -2.45
N ILE A 396 -9.38 -42.72 -2.03
CA ILE A 396 -8.97 -41.65 -2.94
C ILE A 396 -7.46 -41.68 -3.22
N TRP A 397 -6.61 -41.73 -2.20
CA TRP A 397 -5.16 -41.57 -2.37
C TRP A 397 -4.57 -42.63 -3.30
N HIS A 398 -5.01 -43.88 -3.15
CA HIS A 398 -4.58 -45.00 -3.98
C HIS A 398 -5.12 -44.96 -5.42
N THR A 399 -6.26 -44.31 -5.67
CA THR A 399 -6.87 -44.18 -7.01
C THR A 399 -6.37 -42.97 -7.82
N LEU A 400 -5.55 -42.10 -7.23
CA LEU A 400 -4.90 -41.00 -7.95
C LEU A 400 -3.76 -41.47 -8.87
N THR A 401 -3.70 -40.93 -10.09
CA THR A 401 -2.57 -41.14 -11.01
C THR A 401 -1.29 -40.47 -10.49
N LYS A 402 -0.12 -40.83 -11.03
CA LYS A 402 1.16 -40.20 -10.68
C LYS A 402 1.10 -38.67 -10.87
N THR A 403 0.57 -38.22 -12.01
CA THR A 403 0.40 -36.80 -12.34
C THR A 403 -0.57 -36.10 -11.38
N GLU A 404 -1.71 -36.72 -11.06
CA GLU A 404 -2.66 -36.17 -10.09
C GLU A 404 -2.05 -36.04 -8.69
N ARG A 405 -1.29 -37.04 -8.22
CA ARG A 405 -0.59 -36.96 -6.92
C ARG A 405 0.44 -35.83 -6.92
N THR A 406 1.29 -35.72 -7.94
CA THR A 406 2.27 -34.63 -8.06
C THR A 406 1.62 -33.25 -7.98
N LEU A 407 0.52 -33.03 -8.70
CA LEU A 407 -0.17 -31.73 -8.68
C LEU A 407 -0.90 -31.47 -7.36
N LEU A 408 -1.43 -32.50 -6.71
CA LEU A 408 -2.08 -32.37 -5.40
C LEU A 408 -1.04 -32.09 -4.29
N GLU A 409 0.11 -32.77 -4.32
CA GLU A 409 1.24 -32.51 -3.44
C GLU A 409 1.76 -31.07 -3.63
N ALA A 410 2.00 -30.65 -4.88
CA ALA A 410 2.41 -29.27 -5.19
C ALA A 410 1.38 -28.23 -4.73
N ALA A 411 0.10 -28.42 -5.07
CA ALA A 411 -0.99 -27.53 -4.67
C ALA A 411 -1.15 -27.40 -3.14
N SER A 412 -0.72 -28.42 -2.36
CA SER A 412 -0.76 -28.36 -0.91
C SER A 412 0.27 -27.39 -0.30
N LEU A 413 1.38 -27.11 -0.98
CA LEU A 413 2.45 -26.26 -0.44
C LEU A 413 2.10 -24.78 -0.46
N PHE A 414 1.38 -24.32 -1.47
CA PHE A 414 0.86 -22.96 -1.55
C PHE A 414 -0.04 -22.66 -0.34
N ARG A 415 0.24 -21.55 0.35
CA ARG A 415 -0.46 -21.19 1.58
C ARG A 415 -1.89 -20.68 1.33
N GLY A 416 -2.13 -20.01 0.21
CA GLY A 416 -3.42 -19.41 -0.15
C GLY A 416 -4.05 -20.01 -1.42
N LEU A 417 -4.48 -19.13 -2.33
CA LEU A 417 -4.90 -19.48 -3.69
C LEU A 417 -3.73 -20.11 -4.46
N VAL A 418 -4.00 -21.18 -5.21
CA VAL A 418 -3.03 -21.84 -6.10
C VAL A 418 -3.25 -21.33 -7.53
N PRO A 419 -2.31 -20.60 -8.15
CA PRO A 419 -2.43 -20.18 -9.54
C PRO A 419 -2.39 -21.39 -10.49
N LEU A 420 -3.28 -21.45 -11.49
CA LEU A 420 -3.35 -22.59 -12.41
C LEU A 420 -2.10 -22.72 -13.29
N ASP A 421 -1.51 -21.58 -13.65
CA ASP A 421 -0.26 -21.44 -14.40
C ASP A 421 0.97 -21.85 -13.58
N ALA A 422 0.94 -21.70 -12.25
CA ALA A 422 1.99 -22.24 -11.38
C ALA A 422 2.03 -23.78 -11.43
N LEU A 423 0.86 -24.44 -11.45
CA LEU A 423 0.76 -25.91 -11.50
C LEU A 423 1.35 -26.52 -12.77
N VAL A 424 1.42 -25.77 -13.87
CA VAL A 424 2.04 -26.23 -15.14
C VAL A 424 3.53 -26.52 -14.97
N ARG A 425 4.23 -25.84 -14.04
CA ARG A 425 5.66 -26.09 -13.77
C ARG A 425 5.94 -27.44 -13.10
N PHE A 426 4.93 -28.06 -12.49
CA PHE A 426 5.05 -29.34 -11.79
C PHE A 426 4.71 -30.54 -12.69
N SER A 427 4.00 -30.32 -13.82
CA SER A 427 3.77 -31.35 -14.84
C SER A 427 3.32 -30.78 -16.18
N SER A 428 3.89 -31.32 -17.26
CA SER A 428 3.49 -31.08 -18.65
C SER A 428 2.05 -31.54 -18.95
N GLU A 429 1.54 -32.56 -18.26
CA GLU A 429 0.18 -33.10 -18.41
C GLU A 429 -0.83 -32.48 -17.43
N SER A 430 -0.58 -31.23 -17.02
CA SER A 430 -1.30 -30.58 -15.92
C SER A 430 -2.80 -30.39 -16.18
N GLN A 431 -3.23 -30.10 -17.42
CA GLN A 431 -4.59 -29.66 -17.68
C GLN A 431 -5.67 -30.75 -17.49
N SER A 432 -5.41 -31.99 -17.91
CA SER A 432 -6.33 -33.13 -17.70
C SER A 432 -6.37 -33.56 -16.23
N ALA A 433 -5.20 -33.61 -15.58
CA ALA A 433 -5.10 -33.93 -14.16
C ALA A 433 -5.77 -32.88 -13.26
N ILE A 434 -5.65 -31.58 -13.57
CA ILE A 434 -6.38 -30.51 -12.86
C ILE A 434 -7.89 -30.69 -13.01
N GLN A 435 -8.39 -30.97 -14.22
CA GLN A 435 -9.84 -31.22 -14.43
C GLN A 435 -10.32 -32.44 -13.66
N SER A 436 -9.53 -33.51 -13.61
CA SER A 436 -9.86 -34.70 -12.83
C SER A 436 -9.87 -34.44 -11.31
N LEU A 437 -8.84 -33.75 -10.78
CA LEU A 437 -8.78 -33.32 -9.36
C LEU A 437 -9.93 -32.36 -8.98
N GLN A 438 -10.36 -31.50 -9.91
CA GLN A 438 -11.56 -30.66 -9.75
C GLN A 438 -12.84 -31.49 -9.74
N SER A 439 -12.98 -32.48 -10.63
CA SER A 439 -14.15 -33.36 -10.64
C SER A 439 -14.25 -34.14 -9.32
N LYS A 440 -13.13 -34.70 -8.84
CA LYS A 440 -12.97 -35.40 -7.55
C LYS A 440 -13.15 -34.48 -6.32
N ASN A 441 -13.43 -33.18 -6.50
CA ASN A 441 -13.60 -32.16 -5.46
C ASN A 441 -12.38 -32.01 -4.51
N LEU A 442 -11.18 -32.40 -4.95
CA LEU A 442 -9.94 -32.27 -4.16
C LEU A 442 -9.34 -30.87 -4.20
N ILE A 443 -9.57 -30.17 -5.32
CA ILE A 443 -9.30 -28.75 -5.52
C ILE A 443 -10.55 -28.08 -6.09
N ALA A 444 -10.87 -26.87 -5.65
CA ALA A 444 -12.06 -26.14 -6.09
C ALA A 444 -11.69 -24.97 -7.02
N PRO A 445 -12.32 -24.81 -8.19
CA PRO A 445 -12.10 -23.63 -9.04
C PRO A 445 -12.70 -22.38 -8.39
N THR A 446 -11.95 -21.28 -8.44
CA THR A 446 -12.41 -19.97 -7.96
C THR A 446 -12.97 -19.11 -9.09
N MET A 447 -13.43 -17.91 -8.74
CA MET A 447 -13.80 -16.86 -9.70
C MET A 447 -12.56 -16.18 -10.30
N SER A 448 -11.41 -16.24 -9.61
CA SER A 448 -10.09 -15.90 -10.17
C SER A 448 -9.45 -17.13 -10.85
N SER A 449 -8.32 -16.95 -11.56
CA SER A 449 -7.64 -17.98 -12.37
C SER A 449 -6.87 -19.02 -11.57
N GLY A 450 -7.32 -19.31 -10.34
CA GLY A 450 -6.69 -20.26 -9.44
C GLY A 450 -7.66 -21.29 -8.87
N VAL A 451 -7.09 -22.25 -8.14
CA VAL A 451 -7.81 -23.25 -7.37
C VAL A 451 -7.52 -23.10 -5.87
N VAL A 452 -8.50 -23.47 -5.04
CA VAL A 452 -8.33 -23.54 -3.59
C VAL A 452 -8.42 -25.00 -3.16
N MET A 453 -7.42 -25.46 -2.41
CA MET A 453 -7.45 -26.75 -1.74
C MET A 453 -8.17 -26.62 -0.39
N HIS A 454 -9.01 -27.59 -0.04
CA HIS A 454 -9.61 -27.63 1.29
C HIS A 454 -8.56 -27.97 2.36
N ASP A 455 -8.51 -27.21 3.46
CA ASP A 455 -7.50 -27.37 4.52
C ASP A 455 -7.23 -28.81 4.96
N ALA A 456 -8.29 -29.60 5.20
CA ALA A 456 -8.13 -30.97 5.68
C ALA A 456 -7.43 -31.88 4.65
N ILE A 457 -7.56 -31.57 3.35
CA ILE A 457 -6.81 -32.22 2.27
C ILE A 457 -5.38 -31.69 2.27
N ARG A 458 -5.20 -30.36 2.35
CA ARG A 458 -3.88 -29.71 2.41
C ARG A 458 -3.00 -30.27 3.53
N GLU A 459 -3.53 -30.33 4.75
CA GLU A 459 -2.82 -30.83 5.93
C GLU A 459 -2.48 -32.33 5.81
N TYR A 460 -3.45 -33.14 5.35
CA TYR A 460 -3.28 -34.56 5.11
C TYR A 460 -2.20 -34.86 4.07
N VAL A 461 -2.16 -34.11 2.97
CA VAL A 461 -1.17 -34.26 1.90
C VAL A 461 0.21 -33.77 2.38
N ARG A 462 0.30 -32.56 2.97
CA ARG A 462 1.56 -31.99 3.47
C ARG A 462 2.32 -32.93 4.39
N LYS A 463 1.64 -33.60 5.32
CA LYS A 463 2.23 -34.55 6.29
C LYS A 463 2.84 -35.81 5.65
N ARG A 464 2.62 -36.04 4.35
CA ARG A 464 3.08 -37.23 3.61
C ARG A 464 4.12 -36.93 2.53
N ILE A 465 4.44 -35.66 2.27
CA ILE A 465 5.46 -35.29 1.26
C ILE A 465 6.85 -35.52 1.87
N PRO A 466 7.73 -36.35 1.26
CA PRO A 466 9.11 -36.51 1.72
C PRO A 466 9.88 -35.19 1.62
N ASP A 467 10.73 -34.87 2.59
CA ASP A 467 11.41 -33.56 2.66
C ASP A 467 12.21 -33.19 1.39
N SER A 468 12.88 -34.15 0.75
CA SER A 468 13.59 -33.93 -0.52
C SER A 468 12.65 -33.44 -1.63
N ARG A 469 11.45 -34.03 -1.74
CA ARG A 469 10.42 -33.62 -2.69
C ARG A 469 9.78 -32.29 -2.28
N ARG A 470 9.53 -32.09 -0.98
CA ARG A 470 9.00 -30.84 -0.44
C ARG A 470 9.90 -29.65 -0.80
N ARG A 471 11.22 -29.78 -0.58
CA ARG A 471 12.22 -28.78 -0.97
C ARG A 471 12.24 -28.51 -2.47
N ALA A 472 12.26 -29.56 -3.29
CA ALA A 472 12.21 -29.42 -4.76
C ALA A 472 10.94 -28.71 -5.26
N TYR A 473 9.79 -29.01 -4.66
CA TYR A 473 8.54 -28.32 -4.99
C TYR A 473 8.49 -26.88 -4.49
N HIS A 474 9.10 -26.57 -3.35
CA HIS A 474 9.30 -25.19 -2.90
C HIS A 474 10.22 -24.41 -3.84
N ALA A 475 11.32 -24.99 -4.33
CA ALA A 475 12.17 -24.36 -5.35
C ALA A 475 11.38 -24.04 -6.64
N LEU A 476 10.58 -24.99 -7.16
CA LEU A 476 9.72 -24.76 -8.32
C LEU A 476 8.69 -23.63 -8.07
N ALA A 477 8.05 -23.60 -6.90
CA ALA A 477 7.12 -22.54 -6.53
C ALA A 477 7.81 -21.16 -6.40
N ALA A 478 9.04 -21.14 -5.87
CA ALA A 478 9.85 -19.92 -5.81
C ALA A 478 10.12 -19.35 -7.20
N THR A 479 10.52 -20.16 -8.18
CA THR A 479 10.72 -19.67 -9.57
C THR A 479 9.47 -19.03 -10.15
N TYR A 480 8.28 -19.58 -9.90
CA TYR A 480 7.03 -19.04 -10.40
C TYR A 480 6.74 -17.64 -9.83
N PHE A 481 6.91 -17.47 -8.51
CA PHE A 481 6.58 -16.21 -7.86
C PHE A 481 7.68 -15.15 -8.00
N LEU A 482 8.95 -15.53 -8.14
CA LEU A 482 10.05 -14.60 -8.40
C LEU A 482 10.04 -14.07 -9.85
N ASP A 483 9.45 -14.81 -10.80
CA ASP A 483 9.08 -14.27 -12.14
C ASP A 483 7.93 -13.23 -12.06
N GLY A 484 7.22 -13.16 -10.92
CA GLY A 484 6.15 -12.23 -10.64
C GLY A 484 6.65 -10.83 -10.29
N SER A 485 5.92 -9.80 -10.73
CA SER A 485 6.27 -8.40 -10.45
C SER A 485 5.57 -7.83 -9.21
N GLY A 486 4.55 -8.52 -8.68
CA GLY A 486 3.73 -8.07 -7.57
C GLY A 486 4.39 -8.28 -6.21
N MET A 487 4.05 -7.42 -5.25
CA MET A 487 4.46 -7.51 -3.84
C MET A 487 4.18 -8.89 -3.22
N ARG A 488 2.97 -9.44 -3.45
CA ARG A 488 2.56 -10.77 -2.95
C ARG A 488 3.47 -11.86 -3.51
N ASP A 489 3.81 -11.75 -4.79
CA ASP A 489 4.65 -12.72 -5.49
C ASP A 489 6.07 -12.66 -4.93
N ARG A 490 6.67 -11.48 -4.76
CA ARG A 490 8.01 -11.34 -4.14
C ARG A 490 8.07 -11.97 -2.74
N LEU A 491 7.06 -11.75 -1.89
CA LEU A 491 7.00 -12.34 -0.55
C LEU A 491 6.80 -13.86 -0.55
N GLU A 492 5.88 -14.39 -1.38
CA GLU A 492 5.64 -15.84 -1.46
C GLU A 492 6.83 -16.56 -2.13
N GLY A 493 7.47 -15.90 -3.11
CA GLY A 493 8.69 -16.37 -3.77
C GLY A 493 9.87 -16.46 -2.81
N LEU A 494 10.16 -15.40 -2.04
CA LEU A 494 11.18 -15.44 -0.99
C LEU A 494 10.87 -16.48 0.09
N PHE A 495 9.61 -16.60 0.53
CA PHE A 495 9.20 -17.62 1.48
C PHE A 495 9.47 -19.04 0.95
N HIS A 496 9.06 -19.35 -0.28
CA HIS A 496 9.31 -20.66 -0.88
C HIS A 496 10.80 -20.89 -1.18
N LEU A 497 11.57 -19.85 -1.47
CA LEU A 497 13.01 -19.96 -1.66
C LEU A 497 13.72 -20.36 -0.36
N VAL A 498 13.34 -19.76 0.78
CA VAL A 498 13.85 -20.14 2.11
C VAL A 498 13.41 -21.56 2.48
N GLU A 499 12.15 -21.94 2.25
CA GLU A 499 11.63 -23.30 2.53
C GLU A 499 12.21 -24.39 1.61
N SER A 500 12.87 -24.02 0.50
CA SER A 500 13.62 -24.96 -0.34
C SER A 500 14.94 -25.41 0.29
N GLY A 501 15.53 -24.57 1.17
CA GLY A 501 16.85 -24.78 1.75
C GLY A 501 18.01 -24.56 0.77
N ASP A 502 17.77 -23.99 -0.42
CA ASP A 502 18.80 -23.64 -1.40
C ASP A 502 19.44 -22.29 -1.05
N ALA A 503 20.47 -22.32 -0.20
CA ALA A 503 21.14 -21.12 0.28
C ALA A 503 21.92 -20.37 -0.82
N ALA A 504 22.33 -21.04 -1.90
CA ALA A 504 22.95 -20.39 -3.05
C ALA A 504 21.92 -19.54 -3.80
N ALA A 505 20.76 -20.12 -4.13
CA ALA A 505 19.68 -19.39 -4.79
C ALA A 505 19.10 -18.26 -3.92
N VAL A 506 19.05 -18.44 -2.59
CA VAL A 506 18.74 -17.34 -1.65
C VAL A 506 19.76 -16.20 -1.78
N GLY A 507 21.05 -16.51 -1.79
CA GLY A 507 22.12 -15.51 -1.95
C GLY A 507 22.00 -14.72 -3.25
N ASP A 508 21.79 -15.40 -4.37
CA ASP A 508 21.66 -14.78 -5.70
C ASP A 508 20.46 -13.81 -5.76
N VAL A 509 19.32 -14.18 -5.17
CA VAL A 509 18.11 -13.32 -5.14
C VAL A 509 18.33 -12.10 -4.24
N LEU A 510 19.01 -12.26 -3.10
CA LEU A 510 19.37 -11.14 -2.22
C LEU A 510 20.31 -10.15 -2.92
N VAL A 511 21.37 -10.63 -3.57
CA VAL A 511 22.32 -9.78 -4.31
C VAL A 511 21.64 -9.06 -5.48
N SER A 512 20.83 -9.77 -6.27
CA SER A 512 20.24 -9.23 -7.51
C SER A 512 19.03 -8.32 -7.31
N THR A 513 18.21 -8.55 -6.27
CA THR A 513 16.93 -7.84 -6.08
C THR A 513 16.76 -7.19 -4.71
N GLY A 514 17.60 -7.55 -3.72
CA GLY A 514 17.43 -7.19 -2.30
C GLY A 514 17.21 -5.71 -2.06
N ALA A 515 18.02 -4.85 -2.68
CA ALA A 515 17.93 -3.39 -2.54
C ALA A 515 16.55 -2.81 -2.94
N THR A 516 15.80 -3.48 -3.82
CA THR A 516 14.48 -3.05 -4.30
C THR A 516 13.30 -3.74 -3.60
N LEU A 517 13.56 -4.60 -2.61
CA LEU A 517 12.49 -5.32 -1.92
C LEU A 517 11.64 -4.35 -1.10
N LEU A 518 12.25 -3.42 -0.36
CA LEU A 518 11.53 -2.45 0.48
C LEU A 518 10.70 -1.41 -0.31
N ASP A 519 10.97 -1.22 -1.61
CA ASP A 519 10.14 -0.39 -2.50
C ASP A 519 8.73 -0.96 -2.70
N SER A 520 8.55 -2.27 -2.48
CA SER A 520 7.33 -3.00 -2.80
C SER A 520 6.79 -3.85 -1.64
N VAL A 521 7.68 -4.38 -0.81
CA VAL A 521 7.42 -5.27 0.33
C VAL A 521 7.47 -4.46 1.64
N PRO A 522 6.55 -4.66 2.60
CA PRO A 522 6.59 -3.95 3.87
C PRO A 522 7.73 -4.48 4.72
N ALA A 523 8.44 -3.58 5.38
CA ALA A 523 9.58 -3.94 6.22
C ALA A 523 9.25 -5.01 7.28
N THR A 524 8.06 -4.98 7.88
CA THR A 524 7.64 -5.99 8.88
C THR A 524 7.55 -7.40 8.31
N ASP A 525 6.89 -7.56 7.16
CA ASP A 525 6.70 -8.88 6.53
C ASP A 525 8.02 -9.38 5.94
N LEU A 526 8.86 -8.48 5.42
CA LEU A 526 10.19 -8.80 4.94
C LEU A 526 11.08 -9.31 6.08
N GLN A 527 11.10 -8.62 7.22
CA GLN A 527 11.89 -9.01 8.39
C GLN A 527 11.51 -10.40 8.93
N GLU A 528 10.23 -10.77 8.89
CA GLU A 528 9.75 -12.12 9.28
C GLU A 528 10.28 -13.26 8.39
N VAL A 529 10.62 -12.97 7.14
CA VAL A 529 11.26 -13.92 6.20
C VAL A 529 12.78 -13.85 6.36
N LEU A 530 13.38 -12.66 6.32
CA LEU A 530 14.84 -12.48 6.37
C LEU A 530 15.48 -13.03 7.65
N LYS A 531 14.79 -12.94 8.80
CA LYS A 531 15.32 -13.47 10.08
C LYS A 531 15.43 -14.99 10.14
N ARG A 532 14.84 -15.72 9.18
CA ARG A 532 14.92 -17.19 9.07
C ARG A 532 16.11 -17.66 8.23
N ILE A 533 16.72 -16.75 7.49
CA ILE A 533 17.89 -17.04 6.66
C ILE A 533 19.11 -17.05 7.57
N ASP A 534 19.85 -18.16 7.53
CA ASP A 534 21.15 -18.26 8.19
C ASP A 534 22.20 -17.48 7.38
N VAL A 535 22.98 -16.62 8.05
CA VAL A 535 24.00 -15.78 7.40
C VAL A 535 25.21 -16.64 7.01
N ASP A 536 25.52 -17.66 7.81
CA ASP A 536 26.71 -18.50 7.63
C ASP A 536 26.51 -19.55 6.51
N ALA A 537 25.26 -19.75 6.08
CA ALA A 537 24.89 -20.71 5.03
C ALA A 537 24.84 -20.12 3.62
N ILE A 538 24.76 -18.79 3.46
CA ILE A 538 24.61 -18.12 2.17
C ILE A 538 25.96 -17.76 1.53
N SER A 539 25.94 -17.47 0.23
CA SER A 539 27.17 -17.17 -0.52
C SER A 539 27.89 -15.90 -0.01
N PRO A 540 29.24 -15.83 -0.07
CA PRO A 540 29.97 -14.66 0.41
C PRO A 540 29.50 -13.31 -0.17
N PRO A 541 29.12 -13.18 -1.45
CA PRO A 541 28.52 -11.93 -1.96
C PRO A 541 27.22 -11.50 -1.27
N ALA A 542 26.48 -12.42 -0.65
CA ALA A 542 25.19 -12.18 -0.01
C ALA A 542 25.28 -12.02 1.53
N CYS A 543 26.36 -12.46 2.18
CA CYS A 543 26.49 -12.44 3.64
C CYS A 543 26.45 -11.02 4.25
N SER A 544 26.89 -9.99 3.53
CA SER A 544 26.77 -8.58 3.92
C SER A 544 25.42 -7.96 3.50
N VAL A 545 24.83 -8.44 2.40
CA VAL A 545 23.53 -7.99 1.88
C VAL A 545 22.40 -8.29 2.86
N LEU A 546 22.39 -9.50 3.44
CA LEU A 546 21.34 -9.94 4.34
C LEU A 546 21.21 -9.05 5.61
N PRO A 547 22.27 -8.81 6.40
CA PRO A 547 22.23 -7.88 7.52
C PRO A 547 22.01 -6.43 7.07
N GLU A 548 22.52 -5.98 5.93
CA GLU A 548 22.19 -4.64 5.42
C GLU A 548 20.68 -4.48 5.18
N LEU A 549 20.05 -5.47 4.55
CA LEU A 549 18.61 -5.45 4.25
C LEU A 549 17.75 -5.62 5.52
N ARG A 550 18.21 -6.41 6.50
CA ARG A 550 17.61 -6.45 7.85
C ARG A 550 17.71 -5.08 8.52
N GLY A 551 18.87 -4.42 8.42
CA GLY A 551 19.09 -3.06 8.92
C GLY A 551 18.15 -2.04 8.28
N ASP A 552 17.99 -2.07 6.96
CA ASP A 552 17.05 -1.21 6.23
C ASP A 552 15.59 -1.47 6.63
N ALA A 553 15.19 -2.74 6.79
CA ALA A 553 13.87 -3.10 7.27
C ALA A 553 13.63 -2.61 8.70
N LEU A 554 14.56 -2.87 9.63
CA LEU A 554 14.48 -2.40 11.01
C LEU A 554 14.47 -0.86 11.10
N ARG A 555 15.25 -0.18 10.26
CA ARG A 555 15.26 1.28 10.16
C ARG A 555 13.91 1.83 9.69
N ALA A 556 13.29 1.21 8.69
CA ALA A 556 11.94 1.57 8.25
C ALA A 556 10.91 1.36 9.37
N ILE A 557 10.98 0.24 10.11
CA ILE A 557 10.17 -0.04 11.32
C ILE A 557 10.54 0.90 12.49
N GLY A 558 11.48 1.83 12.35
CA GLY A 558 11.89 2.78 13.38
C GLY A 558 12.75 2.19 14.51
N HIS A 559 13.17 0.94 14.40
CA HIS A 559 14.05 0.27 15.34
C HIS A 559 15.53 0.66 15.10
N LEU A 560 15.86 1.92 15.39
CA LEU A 560 17.17 2.52 15.09
C LEU A 560 18.36 1.80 15.73
N GLN A 561 18.23 1.33 16.98
CA GLN A 561 19.33 0.63 17.66
C GLN A 561 19.59 -0.79 17.10
N PRO A 562 18.56 -1.65 16.88
CA PRO A 562 18.74 -2.89 16.11
C PRO A 562 19.26 -2.67 14.69
N ALA A 563 18.75 -1.66 13.96
CA ALA A 563 19.21 -1.35 12.61
C ALA A 563 20.70 -0.97 12.58
N LEU A 564 21.16 -0.15 13.53
CA LEU A 564 22.57 0.20 13.70
C LEU A 564 23.46 -1.02 13.95
N GLN A 565 22.97 -2.02 14.71
CA GLN A 565 23.72 -3.25 14.93
C GLN A 565 23.82 -4.09 13.66
N GLU A 566 22.72 -4.29 12.93
CA GLU A 566 22.74 -5.02 11.66
C GLU A 566 23.65 -4.34 10.62
N TYR A 567 23.66 -3.00 10.52
CA TYR A 567 24.59 -2.30 9.63
C TYR A 567 26.06 -2.46 10.03
N ARG A 568 26.38 -2.51 11.33
CA ARG A 568 27.75 -2.79 11.81
C ARG A 568 28.16 -4.23 11.52
N ASN A 569 27.25 -5.19 11.67
CA ASN A 569 27.48 -6.58 11.28
C ASN A 569 27.72 -6.68 9.77
N ALA A 570 26.92 -5.99 8.95
CA ALA A 570 27.08 -5.93 7.49
C ALA A 570 28.43 -5.33 7.07
N LEU A 571 28.90 -4.29 7.76
CA LEU A 571 30.20 -3.67 7.50
C LEU A 571 31.35 -4.64 7.83
N SER A 572 31.31 -5.29 9.00
CA SER A 572 32.31 -6.29 9.40
C SER A 572 32.42 -7.44 8.40
N LEU A 573 31.28 -7.95 7.91
CA LEU A 573 31.25 -9.03 6.91
C LEU A 573 31.72 -8.55 5.53
N ALA A 574 31.38 -7.31 5.14
CA ALA A 574 31.90 -6.72 3.92
C ALA A 574 33.43 -6.58 3.96
N GLU A 575 34.01 -6.19 5.10
CA GLU A 575 35.46 -6.10 5.29
C GLU A 575 36.13 -7.49 5.27
N GLU A 576 35.59 -8.46 6.01
CA GLU A 576 36.09 -9.85 6.04
C GLU A 576 36.12 -10.48 4.64
N HIS A 577 35.05 -10.31 3.87
CA HIS A 577 34.94 -10.85 2.51
C HIS A 577 35.45 -9.89 1.40
N ARG A 578 36.17 -8.82 1.77
CA ARG A 578 36.86 -7.88 0.86
C ARG A 578 35.95 -7.14 -0.14
N GLN A 579 34.71 -6.85 0.27
CA GLN A 579 33.70 -6.10 -0.48
C GLN A 579 33.84 -4.60 -0.19
N ALA A 580 34.98 -4.03 -0.62
CA ALA A 580 35.33 -2.63 -0.37
C ALA A 580 34.28 -1.64 -0.90
N ASP A 581 33.64 -1.98 -2.02
CA ASP A 581 32.57 -1.23 -2.67
C ASP A 581 31.35 -1.00 -1.77
N ARG A 582 31.07 -1.88 -0.80
CA ARG A 582 29.91 -1.73 0.09
C ARG A 582 30.16 -0.79 1.26
N SER A 583 31.42 -0.59 1.64
CA SER A 583 31.79 0.14 2.86
C SER A 583 31.21 1.58 2.91
N PRO A 584 31.30 2.41 1.84
CA PRO A 584 30.78 3.78 1.89
C PRO A 584 29.28 3.87 2.16
N SER A 585 28.47 3.01 1.52
CA SER A 585 27.00 2.96 1.72
C SER A 585 26.64 2.58 3.15
N LEU A 586 27.31 1.57 3.71
CA LEU A 586 27.07 1.10 5.08
C LEU A 586 27.47 2.15 6.11
N LEU A 587 28.63 2.80 5.94
CA LEU A 587 29.09 3.90 6.78
C LEU A 587 28.13 5.11 6.72
N ARG A 588 27.65 5.50 5.53
CA ARG A 588 26.61 6.54 5.40
C ARG A 588 25.31 6.15 6.10
N LYS A 589 24.87 4.88 5.99
CA LYS A 589 23.66 4.38 6.66
C LYS A 589 23.79 4.45 8.19
N ILE A 590 24.96 4.10 8.73
CA ILE A 590 25.34 4.23 10.14
C ILE A 590 25.31 5.71 10.57
N ALA A 591 26.06 6.58 9.88
CA ALA A 591 26.13 8.01 10.17
C ALA A 591 24.75 8.68 10.18
N SER A 592 23.88 8.29 9.24
CA SER A 592 22.53 8.81 9.13
C SER A 592 21.64 8.41 10.33
N ILE A 593 21.85 7.22 10.93
CA ILE A 593 21.18 6.85 12.20
C ILE A 593 21.78 7.64 13.37
N GLU A 594 23.09 7.81 13.44
CA GLU A 594 23.75 8.54 14.53
C GLU A 594 23.39 10.03 14.51
N ARG A 595 23.28 10.66 13.33
CA ARG A 595 22.71 12.00 13.15
C ARG A 595 21.27 12.10 13.65
N CYS A 596 20.42 11.12 13.34
CA CYS A 596 19.05 11.06 13.88
C CYS A 596 18.98 10.87 15.40
N ARG A 597 20.09 10.49 16.05
CA ARG A 597 20.23 10.37 17.51
C ARG A 597 20.99 11.54 18.14
N ALA A 598 21.29 12.58 17.37
CA ALA A 598 22.13 13.73 17.74
C ALA A 598 23.57 13.39 18.17
N ASP A 599 24.10 12.22 17.81
CA ASP A 599 25.50 11.82 18.05
C ASP A 599 26.38 12.30 16.88
N TYR A 600 26.42 13.64 16.72
CA TYR A 600 27.06 14.29 15.59
C TYR A 600 28.56 13.98 15.41
N PRO A 601 29.38 13.83 16.48
CA PRO A 601 30.79 13.49 16.31
C PRO A 601 31.02 12.12 15.66
N LYS A 602 30.23 11.10 16.04
CA LYS A 602 30.32 9.77 15.40
C LYS A 602 29.78 9.79 13.98
N ALA A 603 28.66 10.48 13.76
CA ALA A 603 28.11 10.65 12.42
C ALA A 603 29.13 11.30 11.45
N LEU A 604 29.85 12.33 11.90
CA LEU A 604 30.91 12.96 11.11
C LEU A 604 32.07 12.01 10.83
N GLY A 605 32.54 11.27 11.86
CA GLY A 605 33.64 10.29 11.70
C GLY A 605 33.33 9.24 10.63
N HIS A 606 32.13 8.65 10.68
CA HIS A 606 31.70 7.67 9.67
C HIS A 606 31.52 8.28 8.27
N LEU A 607 31.14 9.56 8.13
CA LEU A 607 31.05 10.23 6.82
C LEU A 607 32.44 10.56 6.22
N VAL A 608 33.38 11.01 7.05
CA VAL A 608 34.79 11.20 6.65
C VAL A 608 35.37 9.87 6.14
N GLU A 609 35.11 8.78 6.86
CA GLU A 609 35.55 7.44 6.46
C GLU A 609 34.85 6.95 5.17
N ALA A 610 33.54 7.14 5.05
CA ALA A 610 32.79 6.79 3.85
C ALA A 610 33.34 7.51 2.60
N GLN A 611 33.65 8.80 2.73
CA GLN A 611 34.22 9.61 1.65
C GLN A 611 35.65 9.15 1.29
N ALA A 612 36.47 8.80 2.27
CA ALA A 612 37.83 8.29 2.03
C ALA A 612 37.84 6.91 1.35
N ARG A 613 36.81 6.08 1.59
CA ARG A 613 36.63 4.75 0.97
C ARG A 613 35.90 4.80 -0.39
N LEU A 614 35.61 5.97 -0.95
CA LEU A 614 34.83 6.14 -2.19
C LEU A 614 35.66 6.00 -3.48
N THR A 615 36.98 5.84 -3.39
CA THR A 615 37.88 5.69 -4.56
C THR A 615 37.45 4.50 -5.43
N ASP A 616 37.32 4.73 -6.74
CA ASP A 616 36.87 3.75 -7.75
C ASP A 616 35.50 3.08 -7.46
N HIS A 617 34.62 3.75 -6.69
CA HIS A 617 33.32 3.20 -6.32
C HIS A 617 32.38 2.96 -7.53
N PRO A 618 31.75 1.78 -7.66
CA PRO A 618 30.98 1.40 -8.86
C PRO A 618 29.69 2.18 -9.08
N ASN A 619 29.19 2.90 -8.06
CA ASN A 619 28.03 3.78 -8.15
C ASN A 619 28.43 5.25 -7.87
N PRO A 620 28.56 6.12 -8.87
CA PRO A 620 28.94 7.53 -8.65
C PRO A 620 27.88 8.34 -7.88
N ALA A 621 26.62 7.90 -7.86
CA ALA A 621 25.57 8.57 -7.08
C ALA A 621 25.79 8.47 -5.56
N GLU A 622 26.60 7.52 -5.09
CA GLU A 622 26.86 7.32 -3.66
C GLU A 622 27.62 8.52 -3.05
N GLY A 623 28.55 9.14 -3.80
CA GLY A 623 29.23 10.36 -3.37
C GLY A 623 28.28 11.52 -3.13
N GLY A 624 27.31 11.71 -4.05
CA GLY A 624 26.25 12.70 -3.87
C GLY A 624 25.38 12.45 -2.64
N GLU A 625 25.05 11.18 -2.32
CA GLU A 625 24.28 10.83 -1.12
C GLU A 625 25.10 10.96 0.19
N ILE A 626 26.43 10.75 0.17
CA ILE A 626 27.34 11.03 1.30
C ILE A 626 27.39 12.54 1.57
N LEU A 627 27.68 13.34 0.55
CA LEU A 627 27.70 14.81 0.63
C LEU A 627 26.36 15.38 1.10
N ARG A 628 25.23 14.78 0.66
CA ARG A 628 23.89 15.17 1.11
C ARG A 628 23.66 14.87 2.61
N GLU A 629 24.08 13.72 3.13
CA GLU A 629 23.97 13.44 4.58
C GLU A 629 24.92 14.33 5.41
N TRP A 630 26.08 14.68 4.87
CA TRP A 630 27.05 15.59 5.47
C TRP A 630 26.50 17.02 5.57
N ALA A 631 25.95 17.56 4.48
CA ALA A 631 25.28 18.85 4.49
C ALA A 631 24.08 18.90 5.47
N LEU A 632 23.34 17.80 5.63
CA LEU A 632 22.27 17.70 6.65
C LEU A 632 22.81 17.64 8.08
N LEU A 633 24.01 17.11 8.31
CA LEU A 633 24.70 17.12 9.60
C LEU A 633 25.16 18.55 9.95
N GLU A 634 25.83 19.21 9.02
CA GLU A 634 26.28 20.61 9.15
C GLU A 634 25.10 21.56 9.38
N LYS A 635 24.01 21.39 8.63
CA LYS A 635 22.77 22.15 8.87
C LYS A 635 22.24 21.95 10.30
N ALA A 636 22.24 20.72 10.81
CA ALA A 636 21.78 20.43 12.16
C ALA A 636 22.69 21.01 13.27
N GLN A 637 23.94 21.33 12.93
CA GLN A 637 24.89 22.03 13.80
C GLN A 637 24.86 23.56 13.65
N GLY A 638 24.12 24.10 12.68
CA GLY A 638 24.10 25.54 12.35
C GLY A 638 25.20 26.01 11.41
N HIS A 639 26.03 25.10 10.87
CA HIS A 639 27.09 25.38 9.90
C HIS A 639 26.51 25.55 8.48
N LEU A 640 25.71 26.61 8.29
CA LEU A 640 24.88 26.76 7.09
C LEU A 640 25.68 27.06 5.80
N ALA A 641 26.89 27.63 5.90
CA ALA A 641 27.71 27.96 4.73
C ALA A 641 28.36 26.71 4.14
N GLU A 642 28.91 25.86 5.01
CA GLU A 642 29.46 24.54 4.73
C GLU A 642 28.36 23.61 4.19
N ALA A 643 27.21 23.58 4.87
CA ALA A 643 26.05 22.81 4.44
C ALA A 643 25.58 23.19 3.03
N ALA A 644 25.59 24.48 2.69
CA ALA A 644 25.26 24.94 1.34
C ALA A 644 26.31 24.48 0.31
N ALA A 645 27.60 24.50 0.64
CA ALA A 645 28.67 24.05 -0.26
C ALA A 645 28.57 22.55 -0.57
N HIS A 646 28.47 21.69 0.45
CA HIS A 646 28.31 20.25 0.26
C HIS A 646 26.97 19.87 -0.40
N MET A 647 25.89 20.61 -0.13
CA MET A 647 24.59 20.36 -0.79
C MET A 647 24.62 20.78 -2.27
N ASN A 648 25.33 21.84 -2.66
CA ASN A 648 25.53 22.17 -4.09
C ASN A 648 26.29 21.05 -4.81
N GLN A 649 27.40 20.55 -4.24
CA GLN A 649 28.13 19.41 -4.82
C GLN A 649 27.22 18.17 -4.95
N ALA A 650 26.38 17.89 -3.95
CA ALA A 650 25.39 16.81 -4.02
C ALA A 650 24.32 17.01 -5.12
N VAL A 651 23.97 18.26 -5.45
CA VAL A 651 23.10 18.62 -6.59
C VAL A 651 23.82 18.39 -7.92
N ASP A 652 25.11 18.74 -8.03
CA ASP A 652 25.92 18.51 -9.24
C ASP A 652 26.00 17.00 -9.55
N PHE A 653 26.41 16.18 -8.57
CA PHE A 653 26.41 14.71 -8.69
C PHE A 653 25.04 14.12 -9.06
N ALA A 654 23.95 14.63 -8.47
CA ALA A 654 22.59 14.18 -8.78
C ALA A 654 22.12 14.58 -10.20
N THR A 655 22.68 15.68 -10.74
CA THR A 655 22.44 16.17 -12.10
C THR A 655 23.16 15.30 -13.13
N GLU A 656 24.45 15.03 -12.92
CA GLU A 656 25.26 14.16 -13.79
C GLU A 656 24.69 12.74 -13.87
N THR A 657 24.26 12.18 -12.73
CA THR A 657 23.68 10.82 -12.64
C THR A 657 22.24 10.73 -13.14
N SER A 658 21.64 11.83 -13.63
CA SER A 658 20.26 11.88 -14.14
C SER A 658 19.17 11.45 -13.14
N GLY A 659 19.48 11.51 -11.84
CA GLY A 659 18.63 11.03 -10.75
C GLY A 659 17.53 12.02 -10.36
N GLY A 660 16.47 12.14 -11.16
CA GLY A 660 15.42 13.16 -10.95
C GLY A 660 14.72 13.15 -9.57
N GLY A 661 14.67 12.00 -8.89
CA GLY A 661 14.18 11.89 -7.50
C GLY A 661 15.16 12.48 -6.48
N PRO A 662 16.38 11.93 -6.34
CA PRO A 662 17.45 12.52 -5.53
C PRO A 662 17.67 14.02 -5.78
N LEU A 663 17.75 14.44 -7.04
CA LEU A 663 17.98 15.83 -7.43
C LEU A 663 16.91 16.79 -6.88
N ALA A 664 15.62 16.45 -7.01
CA ALA A 664 14.54 17.27 -6.46
C ALA A 664 14.58 17.39 -4.93
N ARG A 665 15.04 16.33 -4.22
CA ARG A 665 15.23 16.36 -2.76
C ARG A 665 16.41 17.25 -2.37
N SER A 666 17.55 17.12 -3.05
CA SER A 666 18.75 17.94 -2.78
C SER A 666 18.49 19.42 -3.05
N LEU A 667 17.82 19.77 -4.16
CA LEU A 667 17.39 21.14 -4.46
C LEU A 667 16.43 21.71 -3.40
N THR A 668 15.49 20.90 -2.90
CA THR A 668 14.57 21.30 -1.82
C THR A 668 15.33 21.56 -0.51
N ALA A 669 16.33 20.72 -0.20
CA ALA A 669 17.17 20.88 0.99
C ALA A 669 18.11 22.10 0.86
N LEU A 670 18.72 22.32 -0.30
CA LEU A 670 19.51 23.51 -0.61
C LEU A 670 18.67 24.79 -0.46
N GLY A 671 17.47 24.81 -1.02
CA GLY A 671 16.53 25.92 -0.85
C GLY A 671 16.02 26.10 0.57
N SER A 672 16.13 25.10 1.46
CA SER A 672 15.95 25.31 2.90
C SER A 672 17.17 25.96 3.53
N ILE A 673 18.38 25.48 3.22
CA ILE A 673 19.64 26.01 3.77
C ILE A 673 19.82 27.47 3.38
N GLU A 674 19.63 27.82 2.11
CA GLU A 674 19.70 29.21 1.64
C GLU A 674 18.63 30.11 2.27
N GLY A 675 17.43 29.57 2.57
CA GLY A 675 16.40 30.29 3.30
C GLY A 675 16.81 30.60 4.74
N ASP A 676 17.40 29.63 5.45
CA ASP A 676 17.91 29.80 6.81
C ASP A 676 19.11 30.77 6.87
N ARG A 677 19.89 30.87 5.77
CA ARG A 677 20.94 31.89 5.56
C ARG A 677 20.40 33.30 5.25
N GLY A 678 19.10 33.44 4.98
CA GLY A 678 18.46 34.72 4.60
C GLY A 678 18.34 34.99 3.10
N ASN A 679 18.83 34.09 2.23
CA ASN A 679 18.81 34.25 0.77
C ASN A 679 17.46 33.77 0.18
N LEU A 680 16.37 34.43 0.54
CA LEU A 680 15.00 33.98 0.28
C LEU A 680 14.64 33.85 -1.21
N GLU A 681 15.13 34.73 -2.08
CA GLU A 681 14.92 34.66 -3.52
C GLU A 681 15.60 33.43 -4.13
N ARG A 682 16.87 33.18 -3.77
CA ARG A 682 17.60 31.97 -4.19
C ARG A 682 16.95 30.69 -3.65
N ALA A 683 16.47 30.74 -2.41
CA ALA A 683 15.70 29.66 -1.80
C ALA A 683 14.44 29.32 -2.61
N LEU A 684 13.71 30.33 -3.10
CA LEU A 684 12.55 30.17 -3.98
C LEU A 684 12.96 29.59 -5.35
N GLU A 685 14.06 30.07 -5.95
CA GLU A 685 14.57 29.59 -7.24
C GLU A 685 14.88 28.08 -7.21
N TYR A 686 15.68 27.61 -6.24
CA TYR A 686 16.01 26.18 -6.11
C TYR A 686 14.77 25.31 -5.85
N LYS A 687 13.80 25.80 -5.05
CA LYS A 687 12.55 25.08 -4.79
C LYS A 687 11.65 25.02 -6.02
N LEU A 688 11.59 26.08 -6.83
CA LEU A 688 10.88 26.10 -8.12
C LEU A 688 11.53 25.15 -9.14
N GLU A 689 12.86 25.03 -9.15
CA GLU A 689 13.55 24.03 -9.97
C GLU A 689 13.23 22.60 -9.52
N GLY A 690 13.29 22.31 -8.23
CA GLY A 690 12.86 21.04 -7.65
C GLY A 690 11.43 20.66 -8.01
N LEU A 691 10.50 21.64 -8.00
CA LEU A 691 9.12 21.47 -8.45
C LEU A 691 9.05 21.09 -9.94
N ARG A 692 9.73 21.82 -10.83
CA ARG A 692 9.77 21.50 -12.28
C ARG A 692 10.31 20.09 -12.55
N ILE A 693 11.26 19.62 -11.74
CA ILE A 693 11.80 18.26 -11.84
C ILE A 693 10.79 17.23 -11.35
N ALA A 694 10.11 17.45 -10.22
CA ALA A 694 9.06 16.56 -9.73
C ALA A 694 7.90 16.41 -10.73
N GLU A 695 7.49 17.52 -11.36
CA GLU A 695 6.50 17.55 -12.46
C GLU A 695 6.99 16.79 -13.69
N ARG A 696 8.24 17.01 -14.12
CA ARG A 696 8.86 16.31 -15.27
C ARG A 696 9.06 14.82 -15.02
N VAL A 697 9.23 14.41 -13.77
CA VAL A 697 9.29 12.99 -13.34
C VAL A 697 7.87 12.38 -13.25
N GLY A 698 6.83 13.21 -13.17
CA GLY A 698 5.43 12.79 -13.09
C GLY A 698 5.10 12.09 -11.78
N ASN A 699 5.75 12.50 -10.67
CA ASN A 699 5.46 11.99 -9.32
C ASN A 699 4.58 12.99 -8.58
N LEU A 700 3.29 12.69 -8.43
CA LEU A 700 2.33 13.63 -7.83
C LEU A 700 2.59 13.88 -6.33
N THR A 701 3.08 12.89 -5.59
CA THR A 701 3.38 13.04 -4.15
C THR A 701 4.56 13.99 -3.94
N GLU A 702 5.63 13.84 -4.72
CA GLU A 702 6.77 14.76 -4.67
C GLU A 702 6.42 16.14 -5.26
N THR A 703 5.56 16.21 -6.27
CA THR A 703 5.04 17.49 -6.81
C THR A 703 4.25 18.23 -5.74
N ALA A 704 3.35 17.55 -5.01
CA ALA A 704 2.61 18.14 -3.90
C ALA A 704 3.55 18.64 -2.79
N ARG A 705 4.56 17.84 -2.41
CA ARG A 705 5.58 18.22 -1.43
C ARG A 705 6.35 19.47 -1.89
N ALA A 706 6.79 19.52 -3.14
CA ALA A 706 7.50 20.66 -3.71
C ALA A 706 6.62 21.92 -3.76
N CYS A 707 5.32 21.80 -4.08
CA CYS A 707 4.37 22.92 -3.97
C CYS A 707 4.28 23.47 -2.54
N ILE A 708 4.26 22.63 -1.50
CA ILE A 708 4.30 23.09 -0.10
C ILE A 708 5.62 23.83 0.18
N SER A 709 6.76 23.30 -0.28
CA SER A 709 8.08 23.93 -0.08
C SER A 709 8.18 25.30 -0.76
N VAL A 710 7.66 25.43 -2.00
CA VAL A 710 7.59 26.70 -2.75
C VAL A 710 6.65 27.68 -2.04
N GLY A 711 5.43 27.26 -1.67
CA GLY A 711 4.51 28.10 -0.90
C GLY A 711 5.12 28.61 0.41
N SER A 712 5.94 27.80 1.08
CA SER A 712 6.68 28.20 2.28
C SER A 712 7.77 29.25 1.99
N ALA A 713 8.40 29.24 0.82
CA ALA A 713 9.32 30.30 0.42
C ALA A 713 8.57 31.60 0.08
N CYS A 714 7.45 31.53 -0.64
CA CYS A 714 6.57 32.68 -0.89
C CYS A 714 6.06 33.29 0.43
N HIS A 715 5.68 32.48 1.42
CA HIS A 715 5.28 32.95 2.74
C HIS A 715 6.44 33.66 3.48
N ALA A 716 7.66 33.12 3.43
CA ALA A 716 8.82 33.78 4.04
C ALA A 716 9.14 35.13 3.37
N LEU A 717 8.94 35.22 2.05
CA LEU A 717 8.98 36.46 1.26
C LEU A 717 7.78 37.40 1.47
N LYS A 718 6.84 37.07 2.37
CA LYS A 718 5.60 37.83 2.64
C LYS A 718 4.69 37.96 1.39
N ARG A 719 4.85 37.07 0.40
CA ARG A 719 4.05 36.92 -0.83
C ARG A 719 2.88 35.96 -0.58
N TYR A 720 2.00 36.34 0.35
CA TYR A 720 0.98 35.43 0.90
C TYR A 720 -0.08 34.98 -0.12
N GLU A 721 -0.50 35.83 -1.05
CA GLU A 721 -1.43 35.46 -2.13
C GLU A 721 -0.87 34.38 -3.05
N GLU A 722 0.44 34.37 -3.26
CA GLU A 722 1.13 33.35 -4.07
C GLU A 722 1.39 32.07 -3.24
N SER A 723 1.68 32.19 -1.94
CA SER A 723 1.76 31.01 -1.07
C SER A 723 0.43 30.26 -1.04
N LEU A 724 -0.70 30.98 -0.95
CA LEU A 724 -2.04 30.39 -1.05
C LEU A 724 -2.24 29.60 -2.35
N GLN A 725 -1.86 30.14 -3.51
CA GLN A 725 -1.97 29.43 -4.80
C GLN A 725 -1.17 28.12 -4.81
N HIS A 726 0.06 28.14 -4.28
CA HIS A 726 0.89 26.95 -4.18
C HIS A 726 0.35 25.93 -3.16
N TYR A 727 -0.22 26.37 -2.03
CA TYR A 727 -0.86 25.47 -1.07
C TYR A 727 -2.18 24.89 -1.58
N ASP A 728 -3.01 25.66 -2.30
CA ASP A 728 -4.23 25.16 -2.94
C ASP A 728 -3.88 24.07 -3.98
N ARG A 729 -2.83 24.29 -4.79
CA ARG A 729 -2.32 23.28 -5.72
C ARG A 729 -1.77 22.04 -4.99
N ALA A 730 -1.04 22.22 -3.90
CA ALA A 730 -0.57 21.11 -3.06
C ALA A 730 -1.74 20.31 -2.47
N LEU A 731 -2.80 20.97 -2.00
CA LEU A 731 -4.00 20.35 -1.45
C LEU A 731 -4.78 19.53 -2.49
N GLN A 732 -4.96 20.07 -3.70
CA GLN A 732 -5.57 19.33 -4.81
C GLN A 732 -4.80 18.02 -5.08
N LEU A 733 -3.47 18.10 -5.23
CA LEU A 733 -2.62 16.94 -5.53
C LEU A 733 -2.56 15.95 -4.35
N ALA A 734 -2.41 16.44 -3.12
CA ALA A 734 -2.36 15.60 -1.92
C ALA A 734 -3.67 14.83 -1.69
N ARG A 735 -4.83 15.50 -1.86
CA ARG A 735 -6.15 14.85 -1.83
C ARG A 735 -6.33 13.85 -2.98
N LEU A 736 -5.81 14.16 -4.18
CA LEU A 736 -5.88 13.29 -5.35
C LEU A 736 -5.13 11.95 -5.14
N VAL A 737 -3.90 12.00 -4.61
CA VAL A 737 -3.14 10.77 -4.26
C VAL A 737 -3.64 10.10 -2.98
N GLY A 738 -4.26 10.89 -2.08
CA GLY A 738 -4.76 10.43 -0.78
C GLY A 738 -3.76 10.54 0.37
N ASN A 739 -2.72 11.36 0.24
CA ASN A 739 -1.72 11.53 1.29
C ASN A 739 -2.22 12.53 2.34
N LEU A 740 -2.81 12.00 3.42
CA LEU A 740 -3.40 12.80 4.50
C LEU A 740 -2.39 13.68 5.22
N ARG A 741 -1.10 13.31 5.26
CA ARG A 741 -0.05 14.09 5.92
C ARG A 741 0.32 15.34 5.11
N LEU A 742 0.45 15.20 3.78
CA LEU A 742 0.61 16.33 2.87
C LEU A 742 -0.62 17.25 2.88
N VAL A 743 -1.84 16.70 3.00
CA VAL A 743 -3.04 17.53 3.24
C VAL A 743 -2.90 18.31 4.56
N ALA A 744 -2.58 17.64 5.67
CA ALA A 744 -2.45 18.28 6.98
C ALA A 744 -1.43 19.45 6.98
N TYR A 745 -0.23 19.25 6.43
CA TYR A 745 0.79 20.30 6.33
C TYR A 745 0.41 21.41 5.35
N ALA A 746 -0.17 21.09 4.19
CA ALA A 746 -0.60 22.11 3.23
C ALA A 746 -1.75 22.97 3.81
N THR A 747 -2.72 22.35 4.47
CA THR A 747 -3.81 23.04 5.17
C THR A 747 -3.27 23.91 6.32
N MET A 748 -2.33 23.42 7.12
CA MET A 748 -1.69 24.20 8.20
C MET A 748 -0.94 25.43 7.66
N ASN A 749 -0.17 25.28 6.59
CA ASN A 749 0.62 26.38 6.04
C ASN A 749 -0.25 27.40 5.26
N ARG A 750 -1.34 26.93 4.66
CA ARG A 750 -2.40 27.77 4.10
C ARG A 750 -3.11 28.57 5.19
N CYS A 751 -3.46 27.92 6.30
CA CYS A 751 -4.00 28.54 7.50
C CYS A 751 -3.09 29.67 8.01
N ALA A 752 -1.78 29.43 8.15
CA ALA A 752 -0.81 30.47 8.54
C ALA A 752 -0.81 31.67 7.57
N SER A 753 -0.80 31.42 6.25
CA SER A 753 -0.88 32.48 5.24
C SER A 753 -2.15 33.32 5.35
N LEU A 754 -3.29 32.69 5.66
CA LEU A 754 -4.56 33.39 5.88
C LEU A 754 -4.55 34.23 7.17
N MET A 755 -3.87 33.79 8.24
CA MET A 755 -3.74 34.58 9.47
C MET A 755 -2.91 35.84 9.23
N ASP A 756 -1.78 35.72 8.53
CA ASP A 756 -0.89 36.86 8.25
C ASP A 756 -1.54 37.87 7.28
N LEU A 757 -2.44 37.41 6.40
CA LEU A 757 -3.31 38.27 5.58
C LEU A 757 -4.50 38.88 6.35
N GLY A 758 -4.69 38.57 7.63
CA GLY A 758 -5.84 39.03 8.43
C GLY A 758 -7.17 38.35 8.07
N ARG A 759 -7.16 37.30 7.24
CA ARG A 759 -8.35 36.54 6.78
C ARG A 759 -8.78 35.49 7.82
N TYR A 760 -8.85 35.91 9.09
CA TYR A 760 -9.17 35.09 10.26
C TYR A 760 -10.50 34.30 10.20
N PRO A 761 -11.57 34.76 9.52
CA PRO A 761 -12.78 33.96 9.35
C PRO A 761 -12.55 32.74 8.44
N GLU A 762 -11.79 32.90 7.35
CA GLU A 762 -11.59 31.87 6.32
C GLU A 762 -10.65 30.76 6.80
N SER A 763 -9.66 31.10 7.64
CA SER A 763 -8.72 30.13 8.22
C SER A 763 -9.36 29.14 9.20
N ALA A 764 -10.64 29.33 9.57
CA ALA A 764 -11.33 28.48 10.54
C ALA A 764 -11.46 27.03 10.09
N ALA A 765 -11.84 26.81 8.82
CA ALA A 765 -12.02 25.47 8.25
C ALA A 765 -10.68 24.73 8.12
N ASP A 766 -9.64 25.45 7.66
CA ASP A 766 -8.28 24.91 7.54
C ASP A 766 -7.75 24.49 8.91
N LEU A 767 -7.88 25.34 9.93
CA LEU A 767 -7.41 25.05 11.28
C LEU A 767 -8.11 23.83 11.90
N GLU A 768 -9.42 23.67 11.68
CA GLU A 768 -10.18 22.51 12.14
C GLU A 768 -9.79 21.22 11.38
N GLU A 769 -9.63 21.29 10.06
CA GLU A 769 -9.17 20.15 9.24
C GLU A 769 -7.75 19.73 9.63
N ALA A 770 -6.82 20.69 9.77
CA ALA A 770 -5.45 20.43 10.20
C ALA A 770 -5.41 19.77 11.59
N LYS A 771 -6.08 20.35 12.61
CA LYS A 771 -6.14 19.78 13.97
C LYS A 771 -6.69 18.35 13.94
N ARG A 772 -7.77 18.12 13.20
CA ARG A 772 -8.35 16.77 13.04
C ARG A 772 -7.39 15.79 12.36
N LEU A 773 -6.65 16.21 11.34
CA LEU A 773 -5.71 15.34 10.63
C LEU A 773 -4.48 15.00 11.48
N PHE A 774 -3.86 15.97 12.15
CA PHE A 774 -2.70 15.69 13.02
C PHE A 774 -3.08 14.83 14.25
N GLN A 775 -4.30 14.96 14.79
CA GLN A 775 -4.85 14.04 15.81
C GLN A 775 -5.06 12.60 15.30
N VAL A 776 -5.24 12.42 13.99
CA VAL A 776 -5.42 11.11 13.34
C VAL A 776 -4.07 10.49 12.95
N LEU A 777 -3.11 11.33 12.57
CA LEU A 777 -1.73 10.97 12.26
C LEU A 777 -0.85 10.76 13.50
N GLU A 778 -1.40 10.93 14.70
CA GLU A 778 -0.72 10.81 15.99
C GLU A 778 0.57 11.65 16.06
N GLU A 779 0.48 12.89 15.58
CA GLU A 779 1.53 13.91 15.64
C GLU A 779 1.11 15.01 16.65
N PRO A 780 1.10 14.71 17.96
CA PRO A 780 0.58 15.61 18.99
C PRO A 780 1.42 16.89 19.12
N ASP A 781 2.72 16.80 18.85
CA ASP A 781 3.67 17.91 18.94
C ASP A 781 3.26 19.07 18.02
N THR A 782 2.76 18.74 16.83
CA THR A 782 2.25 19.72 15.85
C THR A 782 0.93 20.36 16.31
N LEU A 783 0.16 19.74 17.21
CA LEU A 783 -1.06 20.36 17.76
C LEU A 783 -0.74 21.59 18.61
N PHE A 784 0.41 21.63 19.28
CA PHE A 784 0.86 22.81 20.02
C PHE A 784 1.12 24.00 19.09
N LEU A 785 1.70 23.76 17.90
CA LEU A 785 1.86 24.80 16.87
C LEU A 785 0.49 25.28 16.34
N LEU A 786 -0.49 24.38 16.19
CA LEU A 786 -1.86 24.75 15.82
C LEU A 786 -2.60 25.54 16.91
N ASP A 787 -2.22 25.40 18.18
CA ASP A 787 -2.71 26.28 19.25
C ASP A 787 -2.12 27.70 19.14
N ILE A 788 -0.88 27.85 18.65
CA ILE A 788 -0.31 29.17 18.33
C ILE A 788 -1.13 29.87 17.25
N TYR A 789 -1.46 29.17 16.15
CA TYR A 789 -2.30 29.71 15.09
C TYR A 789 -3.76 29.93 15.53
N GLU A 790 -4.33 29.08 16.39
CA GLU A 790 -5.65 29.36 16.97
C GLU A 790 -5.61 30.60 17.88
N GLY A 791 -4.52 30.81 18.63
CA GLY A 791 -4.31 31.99 19.44
C GLY A 791 -4.22 33.26 18.57
N GLN A 792 -3.45 33.22 17.48
CA GLN A 792 -3.38 34.30 16.48
C GLN A 792 -4.77 34.60 15.88
N ARG A 793 -5.56 33.57 15.56
CA ARG A 793 -6.94 33.74 15.10
C ARG A 793 -7.85 34.36 16.16
N ALA A 794 -7.74 33.91 17.40
CA ALA A 794 -8.52 34.41 18.52
C ALA A 794 -8.18 35.89 18.78
N PHE A 795 -6.90 36.26 18.71
CA PHE A 795 -6.41 37.64 18.77
C PHE A 795 -7.02 38.49 17.66
N GLY A 796 -6.89 38.06 16.39
CA GLY A 796 -7.46 38.76 15.23
C GLY A 796 -8.99 38.93 15.26
N LEU A 797 -9.70 38.08 16.02
CA LEU A 797 -11.14 38.16 16.26
C LEU A 797 -11.52 38.87 17.59
N GLY A 798 -10.58 39.54 18.25
CA GLY A 798 -10.81 40.31 19.48
C GLY A 798 -11.00 39.48 20.76
N ARG A 799 -10.68 38.18 20.74
CA ARG A 799 -10.92 37.21 21.82
C ARG A 799 -9.67 37.01 22.70
N TRP A 800 -9.15 38.12 23.23
CA TRP A 800 -7.82 38.20 23.88
C TRP A 800 -7.55 37.12 24.93
N SER A 801 -8.46 36.93 25.89
CA SER A 801 -8.27 35.94 26.97
C SER A 801 -8.24 34.49 26.47
N ARG A 802 -8.80 34.20 25.28
CA ARG A 802 -8.65 32.89 24.62
C ARG A 802 -7.30 32.78 23.92
N ALA A 803 -6.83 33.86 23.28
CA ALA A 803 -5.53 33.90 22.60
C ALA A 803 -4.37 33.61 23.57
N VAL A 804 -4.30 34.33 24.69
CA VAL A 804 -3.23 34.15 25.70
C VAL A 804 -3.19 32.71 26.21
N ARG A 805 -4.32 32.13 26.62
CA ARG A 805 -4.37 30.73 27.11
C ARG A 805 -3.94 29.70 26.06
N LEU A 806 -4.24 29.93 24.78
CA LEU A 806 -3.81 29.06 23.68
C LEU A 806 -2.29 29.20 23.43
N TRP A 807 -1.74 30.41 23.53
CA TRP A 807 -0.30 30.66 23.43
C TRP A 807 0.47 30.08 24.61
N GLU A 808 -0.02 30.23 25.84
CA GLU A 808 0.55 29.59 27.03
C GLU A 808 0.61 28.06 26.88
N HIS A 809 -0.49 27.44 26.43
CA HIS A 809 -0.55 26.00 26.18
C HIS A 809 0.42 25.56 25.07
N GLY A 810 0.37 26.23 23.90
CA GLY A 810 1.21 25.91 22.76
C GLY A 810 2.71 26.08 23.05
N LEU A 811 3.12 27.20 23.64
CA LEU A 811 4.53 27.43 23.99
C LEU A 811 5.03 26.47 25.07
N THR A 812 4.19 26.11 26.04
CA THR A 812 4.55 25.12 27.08
C THR A 812 4.79 23.74 26.45
N GLY A 813 3.92 23.31 25.52
CA GLY A 813 4.10 22.07 24.79
C GLY A 813 5.35 22.08 23.90
N LEU A 814 5.56 23.13 23.11
CA LEU A 814 6.75 23.25 22.24
C LEU A 814 8.07 23.23 23.03
N ARG A 815 8.11 23.86 24.22
CA ARG A 815 9.27 23.77 25.13
C ARG A 815 9.53 22.35 25.65
N GLN A 816 8.49 21.52 25.81
CA GLN A 816 8.63 20.12 26.23
C GLN A 816 9.06 19.19 25.08
N VAL A 817 8.61 19.46 23.86
CA VAL A 817 9.01 18.71 22.65
C VAL A 817 10.48 18.95 22.30
N GLY A 818 10.96 20.19 22.46
CA GLY A 818 12.36 20.55 22.24
C GLY A 818 12.74 20.86 20.78
N ASP A 819 11.76 20.96 19.85
CA ASP A 819 12.02 21.50 18.52
C ASP A 819 12.31 23.00 18.61
N ARG A 820 13.59 23.35 18.43
CA ARG A 820 14.09 24.73 18.55
C ARG A 820 13.56 25.65 17.44
N SER A 821 13.23 25.10 16.27
CA SER A 821 12.81 25.89 15.10
C SER A 821 11.35 26.32 15.23
N ASP A 822 10.47 25.36 15.53
CA ASP A 822 9.05 25.66 15.75
C ASP A 822 8.84 26.49 17.02
N LEU A 823 9.58 26.22 18.09
CA LEU A 823 9.55 27.05 19.31
C LEU A 823 10.01 28.49 19.04
N ALA A 824 11.17 28.71 18.41
CA ALA A 824 11.67 30.06 18.14
C ALA A 824 10.70 30.87 17.27
N ARG A 825 10.11 30.23 16.24
CA ARG A 825 9.13 30.86 15.37
C ARG A 825 7.81 31.16 16.08
N ALA A 826 7.33 30.26 16.95
CA ALA A 826 6.16 30.51 17.79
C ALA A 826 6.37 31.68 18.77
N LEU A 827 7.54 31.74 19.41
CA LEU A 827 7.93 32.84 20.30
C LEU A 827 7.99 34.19 19.57
N LEU A 828 8.54 34.22 18.35
CA LEU A 828 8.50 35.41 17.48
C LEU A 828 7.06 35.85 17.20
N CYS A 829 6.18 34.93 16.80
CA CYS A 829 4.78 35.22 16.53
C CYS A 829 4.07 35.81 17.75
N VAL A 830 4.20 35.18 18.92
CA VAL A 830 3.57 35.64 20.17
C VAL A 830 4.16 36.99 20.62
N GLY A 831 5.48 37.15 20.60
CA GLY A 831 6.16 38.40 20.96
C GLY A 831 5.71 39.60 20.12
N ARG A 832 5.46 39.41 18.82
CA ARG A 832 4.87 40.44 17.94
C ARG A 832 3.51 40.92 18.42
N PHE A 833 2.63 40.01 18.83
CA PHE A 833 1.29 40.37 19.26
C PHE A 833 1.30 41.11 20.60
N HIS A 834 2.20 40.77 21.52
CA HIS A 834 2.42 41.57 22.74
C HIS A 834 3.01 42.96 22.40
N ALA A 835 3.95 43.07 21.46
CA ALA A 835 4.50 44.35 20.99
C ALA A 835 3.45 45.25 20.30
N GLN A 836 2.47 44.65 19.61
CA GLN A 836 1.32 45.37 19.03
C GLN A 836 0.33 45.87 20.10
N ARG A 837 0.28 45.23 21.28
CA ARG A 837 -0.56 45.64 22.41
C ARG A 837 0.10 46.65 23.36
N GLY A 838 1.38 46.95 23.19
CA GLY A 838 2.16 47.76 24.15
C GLY A 838 2.53 46.98 25.42
N GLU A 839 2.52 45.65 25.37
CA GLU A 839 2.92 44.78 26.48
C GLU A 839 4.44 44.48 26.38
N GLU A 840 5.24 45.55 26.43
CA GLU A 840 6.62 45.57 25.92
C GLU A 840 7.58 44.67 26.71
N ALA A 841 7.41 44.54 28.02
CA ALA A 841 8.19 43.60 28.84
C ALA A 841 7.95 42.13 28.46
N ALA A 842 6.70 41.75 28.18
CA ALA A 842 6.36 40.40 27.73
C ALA A 842 6.84 40.15 26.30
N ALA A 843 6.68 41.16 25.42
CA ALA A 843 7.19 41.11 24.05
C ALA A 843 8.71 40.90 24.00
N ARG A 844 9.47 41.70 24.76
CA ARG A 844 10.94 41.61 24.85
C ARG A 844 11.37 40.22 25.33
N ALA A 845 10.76 39.69 26.40
CA ALA A 845 11.07 38.36 26.93
C ALA A 845 10.92 37.23 25.87
N TYR A 846 9.80 37.19 25.14
CA TYR A 846 9.60 36.17 24.09
C TYR A 846 10.54 36.36 22.88
N LEU A 847 10.82 37.60 22.49
CA LEU A 847 11.72 37.90 21.37
C LEU A 847 13.19 37.58 21.71
N GLU A 848 13.63 37.77 22.95
CA GLU A 848 14.98 37.39 23.37
C GLU A 848 15.17 35.87 23.47
N GLU A 849 14.20 35.13 24.02
CA GLU A 849 14.20 33.65 24.01
C GLU A 849 14.25 33.10 22.58
N SER A 850 13.46 33.69 21.66
CA SER A 850 13.49 33.37 20.23
C SER A 850 14.86 33.66 19.60
N ARG A 851 15.51 34.77 19.97
CA ARG A 851 16.81 35.21 19.45
C ARG A 851 17.93 34.28 19.85
N ASP A 852 17.93 33.78 21.08
CA ASP A 852 18.98 32.88 21.54
C ASP A 852 18.84 31.46 20.94
N LEU A 853 17.61 31.00 20.72
CA LEU A 853 17.35 29.81 19.88
C LEU A 853 17.83 30.02 18.43
N ALA A 854 17.54 31.18 17.83
CA ALA A 854 17.96 31.52 16.48
C ALA A 854 19.49 31.55 16.32
N LYS A 855 20.22 32.10 17.32
CA LYS A 855 21.70 32.05 17.39
C LYS A 855 22.20 30.61 17.43
N ALA A 856 21.61 29.77 18.29
CA ALA A 856 22.00 28.36 18.44
C ALA A 856 21.70 27.50 17.19
N MET A 857 20.88 27.97 16.26
CA MET A 857 20.59 27.33 14.97
C MET A 857 21.36 27.97 13.79
N GLY A 858 22.10 29.07 14.01
CA GLY A 858 22.72 29.85 12.93
C GLY A 858 21.72 30.51 11.97
N ASN A 859 20.45 30.69 12.36
CA ASN A 859 19.39 31.14 11.45
C ASN A 859 19.43 32.68 11.26
N SER A 860 20.20 33.12 10.27
CA SER A 860 20.40 34.54 9.95
C SER A 860 19.10 35.29 9.67
N LEU A 861 18.15 34.66 8.97
CA LEU A 861 16.86 35.27 8.65
C LEU A 861 16.10 35.66 9.92
N LEU A 862 15.94 34.69 10.83
CA LEU A 862 15.23 34.86 12.08
C LEU A 862 15.93 35.86 12.99
N LEU A 863 17.27 35.86 13.02
CA LEU A 863 18.08 36.83 13.75
C LEU A 863 17.89 38.28 13.25
N THR A 864 17.87 38.49 11.93
CA THR A 864 17.62 39.82 11.35
C THR A 864 16.22 40.33 11.72
N GLU A 865 15.20 39.48 11.61
CA GLU A 865 13.82 39.86 11.90
C GLU A 865 13.58 40.13 13.40
N LEU A 866 14.22 39.37 14.29
CA LEU A 866 14.19 39.61 15.74
C LEU A 866 14.95 40.87 16.15
N GLY A 867 16.12 41.13 15.52
CA GLY A 867 16.88 42.36 15.76
C GLY A 867 16.11 43.62 15.41
N GLN A 868 15.38 43.62 14.28
CA GLN A 868 14.50 44.73 13.88
C GLN A 868 13.37 44.97 14.90
N LEU A 869 12.74 43.91 15.41
CA LEU A 869 11.65 44.03 16.39
C LEU A 869 12.12 44.49 17.77
N LEU A 870 13.27 44.01 18.23
CA LEU A 870 13.85 44.42 19.52
C LEU A 870 14.27 45.89 19.46
N ALA A 871 14.99 46.31 18.42
CA ALA A 871 15.34 47.73 18.23
C ALA A 871 14.09 48.64 18.14
N ALA A 872 12.99 48.15 17.54
CA ALA A 872 11.74 48.89 17.49
C ALA A 872 11.00 48.98 18.84
N LEU A 873 11.29 48.11 19.81
CA LEU A 873 10.85 48.25 21.21
C LEU A 873 11.75 49.20 21.98
N ASP A 874 13.07 49.10 21.81
CA ASP A 874 14.04 49.98 22.49
C ASP A 874 13.80 51.46 22.13
N MET A 875 13.52 51.76 20.85
CA MET A 875 13.14 53.10 20.38
C MET A 875 11.79 53.61 20.93
N ARG A 876 10.94 52.74 21.51
CA ARG A 876 9.67 53.15 22.15
C ARG A 876 9.86 53.44 23.64
N ASP A 877 10.66 52.62 24.33
CA ASP A 877 11.10 52.89 25.70
C ASP A 877 11.81 54.27 25.77
N GLU A 878 12.72 54.56 24.82
CA GLU A 878 13.39 55.87 24.72
C GLU A 878 12.46 57.02 24.31
N GLY A 879 11.34 56.72 23.65
CA GLY A 879 10.36 57.67 23.13
C GLY A 879 9.25 58.08 24.10
N ALA A 880 9.20 57.49 25.30
CA ALA A 880 8.17 57.77 26.30
C ALA A 880 8.65 58.86 27.30
N PRO A 881 8.24 60.14 27.15
CA PRO A 881 8.55 61.15 28.16
C PRO A 881 7.86 60.80 29.48
N ALA A 882 8.59 60.90 30.59
CA ALA A 882 8.06 60.76 31.93
C ALA A 882 6.98 61.83 32.20
N SER A 883 5.71 61.46 32.01
CA SER A 883 4.57 62.38 32.13
C SER A 883 3.39 61.75 32.88
N ARG A 884 3.67 61.04 33.98
CA ARG A 884 2.70 60.63 35.01
C ARG A 884 3.30 60.59 36.42
N GLU A 885 3.81 61.72 36.90
CA GLU A 885 3.84 62.03 38.34
C GLU A 885 3.33 63.46 38.56
N ASN A 886 2.43 63.63 39.55
CA ASN A 886 1.84 64.88 40.05
C ASN A 886 1.01 65.67 39.01
N VAL A 887 -0.33 65.65 39.04
CA VAL A 887 -1.27 65.93 40.15
C VAL A 887 -2.59 65.19 39.94
#